data_AF-A0A813RVB2-F1
#
_entry.id   AF-A0A813RVB2-F1
#
_cell.length_a   1.000
_cell.length_b   1.000
_cell.length_c   1.000
_cell.angle_alpha   90.00
_cell.angle_beta   90.00
_cell.angle_gamma   90.00
#
_symmetry.space_group_name_H-M   'P 1'
#
loop_
_entity.id
_entity.type
_entity.pdbx_description
1 polymer ?
#
loop_
_entity_poly.entity_id
_entity_poly.type
_entity_poly.pdbx_seq_one_letter_code
_entity_poly.pdbx_strand_id
1 'polypeptide(L)'
;MSNRSPSNGLCSVCNGPKLVSICRGCNKLFCIPHLENHRTSLLKQVENIERQLNDHEKQLRSQQIKDKLSKEIKQWEADFIKKIQDVAKIAQSNVERSTQQREKQLHDLSTKFKQEAKSAKGDQHLSERSISSLKGQLDDFQKYGNELLQMQLIKPNPNDVSSIEIKMSDMQVQPAANASPRGPANVANGSNEAVLQRRLSRENILSPSATDPIHDSTPSRKELSSKYPSMIFGVNEHTNQAIKSLFDNLMLLPPMDKRGPMSGNCDYETRQMEQFLTHNFGFQNLHGKHIVDGVRSFVLGKPVRSMSPGKVLSFPENCQNSFQMKVEEIQRWQSTYRVYADKYAPGMSLDFLQRALQGKSNDGDEAFRMKFVVRISTCPILMEFDGKVIPRELKDDWPDRIKLVSVTGIDFAGRKHDVNDIRCYIRNWKEVFEVDHKKDMPALMNERDFALRRAGKQAELDEKRVFDDLKRMTRLRLRACDEEGVQIVVETGIGLGVFSGRQLGIDHKVRQLSARAVQEILEKDGPSYKSILAVVFALPVFNQSRSHERVPDTYDDFVNEFRTSNYNGRIPVLIADQDMHRLTVAIARRGYIVSELNPADSHGVFGEYWQNRGPAVEEKLALTTVGLLVQHHLINEEVLNPKYYKLIDILT
;
A
#
# COMPACT_ATOMS: atom_id res chain seq x y z
N MET A 1 77.11 -2.39 35.99
CA MET A 1 76.98 -3.76 36.52
C MET A 1 75.55 -4.24 36.35
N SER A 2 75.30 -5.11 35.36
CA SER A 2 74.34 -6.22 35.40
C SER A 2 74.67 -7.14 34.21
N ASN A 3 75.48 -8.17 34.45
CA ASN A 3 75.81 -9.21 33.49
C ASN A 3 74.54 -9.93 33.05
N ARG A 4 74.17 -9.84 31.76
CA ARG A 4 73.25 -10.80 31.13
C ARG A 4 74.08 -11.86 30.43
N SER A 5 74.06 -13.06 31.00
CA SER A 5 74.52 -14.29 30.37
C SER A 5 73.90 -14.43 28.97
N PRO A 6 74.64 -14.88 27.93
CA PRO A 6 74.04 -15.19 26.64
C PRO A 6 73.10 -16.38 26.85
N SER A 7 71.80 -16.16 26.72
CA SER A 7 70.84 -17.26 26.63
C SER A 7 71.25 -18.11 25.43
N ASN A 8 71.61 -19.37 25.68
CA ASN A 8 71.90 -20.38 24.66
C ASN A 8 70.63 -20.64 23.83
N GLY A 9 70.35 -19.75 22.87
CA GLY A 9 69.26 -19.91 21.94
C GLY A 9 69.55 -21.08 21.01
N LEU A 10 68.68 -22.08 21.00
CA LEU A 10 68.78 -23.21 20.07
C LEU A 10 68.05 -22.87 18.77
N CYS A 11 68.59 -23.33 17.64
CA CYS A 11 67.92 -23.17 16.36
C CYS A 11 66.57 -23.90 16.35
N SER A 12 65.50 -23.21 15.97
CA SER A 12 64.12 -23.72 15.91
C SER A 12 63.90 -24.85 14.90
N VAL A 13 64.92 -25.25 14.13
CA VAL A 13 64.84 -26.35 13.14
C VAL A 13 65.69 -27.54 13.58
N CYS A 14 66.95 -27.34 13.98
CA CYS A 14 67.85 -28.45 14.34
C CYS A 14 68.26 -28.53 15.82
N ASN A 15 67.80 -27.60 16.64
CA ASN A 15 68.13 -27.51 18.07
C ASN A 15 69.65 -27.44 18.39
N GLY A 16 70.48 -27.06 17.42
CA GLY A 16 71.94 -26.97 17.60
C GLY A 16 72.37 -25.70 18.34
N PRO A 17 73.45 -25.74 19.16
CA PRO A 17 73.91 -24.64 20.02
C PRO A 17 74.80 -23.59 19.30
N LYS A 18 74.73 -23.49 17.97
CA LYS A 18 75.59 -22.57 17.18
C LYS A 18 74.97 -21.17 17.09
N LEU A 19 75.80 -20.15 16.85
CA LEU A 19 75.41 -18.74 16.62
C LEU A 19 74.03 -18.64 15.93
N VAL A 20 72.99 -18.31 16.70
CA VAL A 20 71.61 -18.19 16.21
C VAL A 20 71.26 -16.73 15.98
N SER A 21 70.53 -16.45 14.91
CA SER A 21 69.96 -15.14 14.58
C SER A 21 68.44 -15.23 14.61
N ILE A 22 67.79 -14.18 15.13
CA ILE A 22 66.34 -14.10 15.20
C ILE A 22 65.74 -13.52 13.92
N CYS A 23 64.76 -14.21 13.33
CA CYS A 23 63.92 -13.63 12.30
C CYS A 23 62.83 -12.79 12.97
N ARG A 24 62.86 -11.46 12.82
CA ARG A 24 61.86 -10.56 13.42
C ARG A 24 60.44 -10.75 12.88
N GLY A 25 60.29 -11.35 11.70
CA GLY A 25 58.97 -11.60 11.10
C GLY A 25 58.22 -12.76 11.74
N CYS A 26 58.91 -13.85 12.09
CA CYS A 26 58.28 -15.02 12.73
C CYS A 26 58.72 -15.26 14.18
N ASN A 27 59.58 -14.39 14.72
CA ASN A 27 60.18 -14.47 16.06
C ASN A 27 60.86 -15.80 16.40
N LYS A 28 61.33 -16.55 15.38
CA LYS A 28 62.07 -17.80 15.54
C LYS A 28 63.58 -17.58 15.43
N LEU A 29 64.35 -18.41 16.13
CA LEU A 29 65.81 -18.41 16.14
C LEU A 29 66.33 -19.43 15.14
N PHE A 30 67.23 -19.04 14.25
CA PHE A 30 67.81 -19.94 13.25
C PHE A 30 69.33 -19.90 13.31
N CYS A 31 69.98 -21.06 13.20
CA CYS A 31 71.40 -21.06 12.84
C CYS A 31 71.54 -20.60 11.38
N ILE A 32 72.71 -20.10 10.99
CA ILE A 32 72.95 -19.47 9.68
C ILE A 32 72.38 -20.30 8.50
N PRO A 33 72.64 -21.62 8.37
CA PRO A 33 72.10 -22.41 7.27
C PRO A 33 70.57 -22.49 7.24
N HIS A 34 69.93 -22.60 8.41
CA HIS A 34 68.47 -22.64 8.50
C HIS A 34 67.84 -21.27 8.28
N LEU A 35 68.56 -20.18 8.57
CA LEU A 35 68.11 -18.82 8.26
C LEU A 35 68.10 -18.59 6.74
N GLU A 36 69.13 -19.08 6.03
CA GLU A 36 69.18 -19.05 4.57
C GLU A 36 68.04 -19.87 3.96
N ASN A 37 67.80 -21.08 4.45
CA ASN A 37 66.66 -21.89 4.02
C ASN A 37 65.31 -21.21 4.28
N HIS A 38 65.16 -20.54 5.43
CA HIS A 38 63.97 -19.76 5.75
C HIS A 38 63.78 -18.60 4.77
N ARG A 39 64.84 -17.85 4.44
CA ARG A 39 64.81 -16.77 3.43
C ARG A 39 64.44 -17.29 2.04
N THR A 40 65.02 -18.41 1.62
CA THR A 40 64.69 -19.05 0.34
C THR A 40 63.22 -19.49 0.28
N SER A 41 62.66 -19.98 1.39
CA SER A 41 61.22 -20.30 1.47
C SER A 41 60.34 -19.06 1.35
N LEU A 42 60.72 -17.94 1.96
CA LEU A 42 60.00 -16.68 1.82
C LEU A 42 60.06 -16.13 0.39
N LEU A 43 61.21 -16.22 -0.30
CA LEU A 43 61.33 -15.84 -1.71
C LEU A 43 60.38 -16.63 -2.61
N LYS A 44 60.27 -17.95 -2.39
CA LYS A 44 59.30 -18.80 -3.11
C LYS A 44 57.85 -18.38 -2.88
N GLN A 45 57.53 -17.88 -1.68
CA GLN A 45 56.18 -17.36 -1.39
C GLN A 45 55.91 -16.06 -2.15
N VAL A 46 56.89 -15.17 -2.26
CA VAL A 46 56.79 -13.94 -3.05
C VAL A 46 56.57 -14.26 -4.53
N GLU A 47 57.36 -15.18 -5.09
CA GLU A 47 57.19 -15.64 -6.49
C GLU A 47 55.78 -16.22 -6.75
N ASN A 48 55.20 -16.91 -5.75
CA ASN A 48 53.84 -17.44 -5.86
C ASN A 48 52.78 -16.32 -5.82
N ILE A 49 52.97 -15.30 -4.98
CA ILE A 49 52.08 -14.14 -4.93
C ILE A 49 52.13 -13.37 -6.26
N GLU A 50 53.32 -13.16 -6.83
CA GLU A 50 53.48 -12.51 -8.14
C GLU A 50 52.79 -13.32 -9.26
N ARG A 51 52.88 -14.65 -9.23
CA ARG A 51 52.16 -15.51 -10.17
C ARG A 51 50.64 -15.35 -10.04
N GLN A 52 50.12 -15.38 -8.82
CA GLN A 52 48.68 -15.19 -8.55
C GLN A 52 48.19 -13.82 -9.02
N LEU A 53 48.97 -12.76 -8.82
CA LEU A 53 48.64 -11.41 -9.29
C LEU A 53 48.57 -11.37 -10.82
N ASN A 54 49.56 -11.94 -11.51
CA ASN A 54 49.58 -12.00 -12.98
C ASN A 54 48.40 -12.81 -13.55
N ASP A 55 47.99 -13.89 -12.88
CA ASP A 55 46.82 -14.68 -13.28
C ASP A 55 45.52 -13.90 -13.07
N HIS A 56 45.39 -13.15 -11.97
CA HIS A 56 44.25 -12.24 -11.74
C HIS A 56 44.20 -11.10 -12.78
N GLU A 57 45.35 -10.51 -13.12
CA GLU A 57 45.42 -9.48 -14.17
C GLU A 57 45.01 -10.03 -15.54
N LYS A 58 45.42 -11.25 -15.88
CA LYS A 58 44.97 -11.91 -17.12
C LYS A 58 43.47 -12.17 -17.14
N GLN A 59 42.88 -12.56 -16.00
CA GLN A 59 41.43 -12.74 -15.87
C GLN A 59 40.68 -11.40 -16.01
N LEU A 60 41.21 -10.32 -15.44
CA LEU A 60 40.64 -8.97 -15.51
C LEU A 60 40.78 -8.33 -16.91
N ARG A 61 41.83 -8.68 -17.66
CA ARG A 61 42.03 -8.23 -19.05
C ARG A 61 41.16 -8.98 -20.07
N SER A 62 40.30 -9.90 -19.65
CA SER A 62 39.64 -10.83 -20.58
C SER A 62 38.51 -10.17 -21.38
N GLN A 63 38.67 -10.23 -22.70
CA GLN A 63 37.63 -10.04 -23.71
C GLN A 63 36.33 -10.81 -23.38
N GLN A 64 36.41 -11.88 -22.59
CA GLN A 64 35.28 -12.68 -22.11
C GLN A 64 34.25 -11.89 -21.28
N ILE A 65 34.67 -10.93 -20.45
CA ILE A 65 33.71 -10.08 -19.71
C ILE A 65 32.96 -9.17 -20.69
N LYS A 66 33.68 -8.58 -21.66
CA LYS A 66 33.08 -7.75 -22.70
C LYS A 66 32.13 -8.57 -23.58
N ASP A 67 32.49 -9.79 -23.94
CA ASP A 67 31.67 -10.68 -24.76
C ASP A 67 30.42 -11.14 -24.00
N LYS A 68 30.55 -11.46 -22.71
CA LYS A 68 29.43 -11.79 -21.82
C LYS A 68 28.44 -10.62 -21.71
N LEU A 69 28.93 -9.43 -21.36
CA LEU A 69 28.10 -8.23 -21.25
C LEU A 69 27.49 -7.84 -22.59
N SER A 70 28.23 -7.98 -23.70
CA SER A 70 27.71 -7.73 -25.04
C SER A 70 26.59 -8.70 -25.41
N LYS A 71 26.67 -9.96 -24.98
CA LYS A 71 25.60 -10.95 -25.17
C LYS A 71 24.37 -10.61 -24.33
N GLU A 72 24.55 -10.19 -23.09
CA GLU A 72 23.46 -9.73 -22.21
C GLU A 72 22.76 -8.48 -22.77
N ILE A 73 23.53 -7.51 -23.30
CA ILE A 73 22.98 -6.31 -23.97
C ILE A 73 22.16 -6.69 -25.21
N LYS A 74 22.69 -7.59 -26.06
CA LYS A 74 21.95 -8.06 -27.25
C LYS A 74 20.67 -8.81 -26.88
N GLN A 75 20.70 -9.60 -25.82
CA GLN A 75 19.52 -10.29 -25.33
C GLN A 75 18.48 -9.29 -24.80
N TRP A 76 18.91 -8.33 -23.99
CA TRP A 76 18.06 -7.25 -23.49
C TRP A 76 17.43 -6.43 -24.64
N GLU A 77 18.20 -6.11 -25.68
CA GLU A 77 17.70 -5.42 -26.87
C GLU A 77 16.62 -6.24 -27.60
N ALA A 78 16.86 -7.54 -27.82
CA ALA A 78 15.88 -8.43 -28.45
C ALA A 78 14.58 -8.56 -27.65
N ASP A 79 14.69 -8.70 -26.33
CA ASP A 79 13.54 -8.78 -25.42
C ASP A 79 12.75 -7.47 -25.40
N PHE A 80 13.44 -6.33 -25.43
CA PHE A 80 12.82 -5.01 -25.49
C PHE A 80 12.08 -4.79 -26.81
N ILE A 81 12.69 -5.10 -27.95
CA ILE A 81 12.04 -5.03 -29.27
C ILE A 81 10.77 -5.89 -29.30
N LYS A 82 10.84 -7.12 -28.78
CA LYS A 82 9.68 -8.01 -28.71
C LYS A 82 8.55 -7.40 -27.87
N LYS A 83 8.87 -6.82 -26.72
CA LYS A 83 7.88 -6.15 -25.87
C LYS A 83 7.19 -4.99 -26.59
N ILE A 84 7.93 -4.17 -27.34
CA ILE A 84 7.36 -3.10 -28.16
C ILE A 84 6.40 -3.67 -29.20
N GLN A 85 6.78 -4.74 -29.88
CA GLN A 85 5.94 -5.40 -30.88
C GLN A 85 4.65 -5.98 -30.27
N ASP A 86 4.75 -6.59 -29.10
CA ASP A 86 3.59 -7.14 -28.38
C ASP A 86 2.61 -6.02 -27.96
N VAL A 87 3.12 -4.91 -27.43
CA VAL A 87 2.31 -3.73 -27.09
C VAL A 87 1.64 -3.13 -28.34
N ALA A 88 2.37 -3.02 -29.45
CA ALA A 88 1.81 -2.55 -30.72
C ALA A 88 0.69 -3.47 -31.24
N LYS A 89 0.87 -4.80 -31.13
CA LYS A 89 -0.14 -5.78 -31.53
C LYS A 89 -1.40 -5.68 -30.67
N ILE A 90 -1.25 -5.53 -29.35
CA ILE A 90 -2.37 -5.31 -28.44
C ILE A 90 -3.12 -4.03 -28.80
N ALA A 91 -2.40 -2.94 -29.07
CA ALA A 91 -3.01 -1.67 -29.48
C ALA A 91 -3.81 -1.82 -30.78
N GLN A 92 -3.26 -2.49 -31.79
CA GLN A 92 -3.97 -2.79 -33.04
C GLN A 92 -5.26 -3.59 -32.80
N SER A 93 -5.20 -4.66 -31.99
CA SER A 93 -6.39 -5.44 -31.66
C SER A 93 -7.44 -4.64 -30.87
N ASN A 94 -7.01 -3.69 -30.03
CA ASN A 94 -7.92 -2.82 -29.29
C ASN A 94 -8.60 -1.79 -30.20
N VAL A 95 -7.89 -1.21 -31.18
CA VAL A 95 -8.48 -0.37 -32.23
C VAL A 95 -9.55 -1.16 -32.97
N GLU A 96 -9.19 -2.34 -33.47
CA GLU A 96 -10.11 -3.18 -34.26
C GLU A 96 -11.37 -3.55 -33.49
N ARG A 97 -11.23 -4.01 -32.23
CA ARG A 97 -12.37 -4.34 -31.37
C ARG A 97 -13.25 -3.12 -31.10
N SER A 98 -12.64 -1.97 -30.80
CA SER A 98 -13.38 -0.74 -30.50
C SER A 98 -14.15 -0.22 -31.71
N THR A 99 -13.55 -0.28 -32.89
CA THR A 99 -14.20 0.09 -34.15
C THR A 99 -15.36 -0.86 -34.47
N GLN A 100 -15.15 -2.18 -34.42
CA GLN A 100 -16.21 -3.17 -34.69
C GLN A 100 -17.40 -3.03 -33.73
N GLN A 101 -17.14 -2.83 -32.43
CA GLN A 101 -18.21 -2.65 -31.46
C GLN A 101 -19.05 -1.40 -31.75
N ARG A 102 -18.39 -0.30 -32.13
CA ARG A 102 -19.07 0.97 -32.43
C ARG A 102 -19.78 0.95 -33.78
N GLU A 103 -19.22 0.30 -34.79
CA GLU A 103 -19.89 0.04 -36.06
C GLU A 103 -21.20 -0.74 -35.84
N LYS A 104 -21.17 -1.75 -34.98
CA LYS A 104 -22.38 -2.50 -34.58
C LYS A 104 -23.39 -1.59 -33.89
N GLN A 105 -22.96 -0.75 -32.95
CA GLN A 105 -23.86 0.19 -32.27
C GLN A 105 -24.50 1.21 -33.23
N LEU A 106 -23.72 1.76 -34.17
CA LEU A 106 -24.24 2.62 -35.23
C LEU A 106 -25.24 1.88 -36.11
N HIS A 107 -24.96 0.63 -36.47
CA HIS A 107 -25.87 -0.19 -37.27
C HIS A 107 -27.20 -0.43 -36.54
N ASP A 108 -27.16 -0.75 -35.25
CA ASP A 108 -28.35 -0.98 -34.42
C ASP A 108 -29.18 0.31 -34.29
N LEU A 109 -28.54 1.46 -34.02
CA LEU A 109 -29.19 2.77 -33.99
C LEU A 109 -29.82 3.14 -35.33
N SER A 110 -29.12 2.92 -36.44
CA SER A 110 -29.64 3.18 -37.80
C SER A 110 -30.86 2.31 -38.10
N THR A 111 -30.81 1.04 -37.71
CA THR A 111 -31.90 0.08 -37.93
C THR A 111 -33.14 0.47 -37.14
N LYS A 112 -32.96 0.79 -35.85
CA LYS A 112 -34.03 1.27 -34.97
C LYS A 112 -34.67 2.56 -35.51
N PHE A 113 -33.84 3.55 -35.87
CA PHE A 113 -34.31 4.79 -36.47
C PHE A 113 -35.14 4.56 -37.74
N LYS A 114 -34.65 3.71 -38.67
CA LYS A 114 -35.37 3.38 -39.91
C LYS A 114 -36.71 2.69 -39.63
N GLN A 115 -36.77 1.81 -38.64
CA GLN A 115 -37.98 1.11 -38.26
C GLN A 115 -39.02 2.08 -37.66
N GLU A 116 -38.59 2.94 -36.73
CA GLU A 116 -39.46 3.94 -36.10
C GLU A 116 -39.93 5.00 -37.10
N ALA A 117 -39.06 5.46 -37.99
CA ALA A 117 -39.43 6.38 -39.07
C ALA A 117 -40.45 5.76 -40.04
N LYS A 118 -40.32 4.45 -40.35
CA LYS A 118 -41.26 3.73 -41.21
C LYS A 118 -42.62 3.56 -40.53
N SER A 119 -42.64 3.23 -39.23
CA SER A 119 -43.87 3.14 -38.43
C SER A 119 -44.57 4.49 -38.31
N ALA A 120 -43.82 5.56 -38.03
CA ALA A 120 -44.34 6.92 -37.96
C ALA A 120 -44.95 7.39 -39.28
N LYS A 121 -44.39 6.98 -40.43
CA LYS A 121 -44.93 7.31 -41.76
C LYS A 121 -46.27 6.63 -42.06
N GLY A 122 -46.57 5.51 -41.41
CA GLY A 122 -47.83 4.77 -41.54
C GLY A 122 -48.88 5.13 -40.49
N ASP A 123 -48.55 5.98 -39.52
CA ASP A 123 -49.42 6.34 -38.40
C ASP A 123 -50.36 7.49 -38.76
N GLN A 124 -51.67 7.27 -38.65
CA GLN A 124 -52.71 8.29 -38.90
C GLN A 124 -52.79 9.35 -37.80
N HIS A 125 -52.12 9.14 -36.65
CA HIS A 125 -52.07 10.05 -35.51
C HIS A 125 -50.65 10.57 -35.25
N LEU A 126 -49.84 10.72 -36.30
CA LEU A 126 -48.50 11.29 -36.21
C LEU A 126 -48.54 12.65 -35.48
N SER A 127 -47.75 12.77 -34.42
CA SER A 127 -47.71 13.97 -33.58
C SER A 127 -46.34 14.66 -33.65
N GLU A 128 -46.31 15.93 -33.25
CA GLU A 128 -45.07 16.70 -33.10
C GLU A 128 -44.07 16.03 -32.13
N ARG A 129 -44.57 15.29 -31.14
CA ARG A 129 -43.72 14.49 -30.23
C ARG A 129 -43.02 13.35 -30.96
N SER A 130 -43.70 12.68 -31.88
CA SER A 130 -43.12 11.61 -32.71
C SER A 130 -42.00 12.16 -33.61
N ILE A 131 -42.21 13.34 -34.20
CA ILE A 131 -41.19 14.04 -35.01
C ILE A 131 -40.03 14.51 -34.14
N SER A 132 -40.29 15.06 -32.95
CA SER A 132 -39.25 15.49 -32.01
C SER A 132 -38.39 14.31 -31.53
N SER A 133 -38.99 13.15 -31.30
CA SER A 133 -38.27 11.92 -30.93
C SER A 133 -37.35 11.45 -32.06
N LEU A 134 -37.84 11.44 -33.31
CA LEU A 134 -37.01 11.07 -34.46
C LEU A 134 -35.86 12.07 -34.69
N LYS A 135 -36.09 13.37 -34.50
CA LYS A 135 -35.01 14.38 -34.56
C LYS A 135 -33.92 14.12 -33.50
N GLY A 136 -34.31 13.86 -32.24
CA GLY A 136 -33.34 13.52 -31.19
C GLY A 136 -32.51 12.28 -31.51
N GLN A 137 -33.12 11.23 -32.08
CA GLN A 137 -32.40 10.04 -32.50
C GLN A 137 -31.45 10.29 -33.68
N LEU A 138 -31.81 11.19 -34.59
CA LEU A 138 -30.93 11.60 -35.69
C LEU A 138 -29.73 12.40 -35.18
N ASP A 139 -29.95 13.29 -34.20
CA ASP A 139 -28.89 14.06 -33.55
C ASP A 139 -27.92 13.13 -32.80
N ASP A 140 -28.45 12.14 -32.09
CA ASP A 140 -27.64 11.09 -31.45
C ASP A 140 -26.82 10.32 -32.49
N PHE A 141 -27.45 9.87 -33.59
CA PHE A 141 -26.75 9.16 -34.66
C PHE A 141 -25.61 9.99 -35.28
N GLN A 142 -25.84 11.28 -35.52
CA GLN A 142 -24.82 12.19 -36.04
C GLN A 142 -23.68 12.43 -35.05
N LYS A 143 -24.00 12.59 -33.76
CA LYS A 143 -23.02 12.75 -32.70
C LYS A 143 -22.10 11.52 -32.61
N TYR A 144 -22.68 10.32 -32.53
CA TYR A 144 -21.93 9.07 -32.49
C TYR A 144 -21.07 8.83 -33.74
N GLY A 145 -21.59 9.19 -34.92
CA GLY A 145 -20.82 9.11 -36.18
C GLY A 145 -19.61 10.03 -36.19
N ASN A 146 -19.75 11.26 -35.71
CA ASN A 146 -18.66 12.24 -35.64
C ASN A 146 -17.58 11.85 -34.61
N GLU A 147 -17.96 11.24 -33.48
CA GLU A 147 -17.01 10.75 -32.47
C GLU A 147 -16.10 9.63 -33.01
N LEU A 148 -16.60 8.78 -33.93
CA LEU A 148 -15.81 7.75 -34.60
C LEU A 148 -14.77 8.33 -35.55
N LEU A 149 -15.11 9.42 -36.26
CA LEU A 149 -14.20 10.10 -37.19
C LEU A 149 -13.08 10.88 -36.48
N GLN A 150 -13.17 11.06 -35.16
CA GLN A 150 -12.22 11.86 -34.36
C GLN A 150 -11.28 11.02 -33.48
N MET A 151 -11.22 9.69 -33.64
CA MET A 151 -10.28 8.84 -32.92
C MET A 151 -8.84 9.15 -33.33
N GLN A 152 -7.97 9.46 -32.36
CA GLN A 152 -6.55 9.72 -32.60
C GLN A 152 -5.65 8.75 -31.82
N LEU A 153 -4.60 8.28 -32.49
CA LEU A 153 -3.53 7.49 -31.87
C LEU A 153 -2.60 8.42 -31.08
N ILE A 154 -2.51 8.23 -29.77
CA ILE A 154 -1.49 8.89 -28.96
C ILE A 154 -0.27 7.99 -28.91
N LYS A 155 0.82 8.49 -29.50
CA LYS A 155 2.11 7.79 -29.48
C LYS A 155 2.72 7.86 -28.07
N PRO A 156 3.34 6.78 -27.57
CA PRO A 156 4.05 6.80 -26.30
C PRO A 156 5.21 7.79 -26.33
N ASN A 157 5.62 8.23 -25.15
CA ASN A 157 6.89 8.90 -24.95
C ASN A 157 8.02 7.95 -25.38
N PRO A 158 9.04 8.39 -26.15
CA PRO A 158 10.19 7.55 -26.53
C PRO A 158 10.88 6.87 -25.34
N ASN A 159 10.75 7.43 -24.13
CA ASN A 159 11.34 6.91 -22.89
C ASN A 159 10.43 5.99 -22.08
N ASP A 160 9.17 5.78 -22.50
CA ASP A 160 8.20 4.94 -21.81
C ASP A 160 7.32 4.18 -22.80
N VAL A 161 7.63 2.90 -23.02
CA VAL A 161 6.91 2.02 -23.95
C VAL A 161 5.83 1.18 -23.25
N SER A 162 5.39 1.59 -22.06
CA SER A 162 4.43 0.82 -21.27
C SER A 162 3.02 0.75 -21.88
N SER A 163 2.61 1.72 -22.70
CA SER A 163 1.29 1.70 -23.35
C SER A 163 1.16 2.66 -24.54
N ILE A 164 0.32 2.29 -25.52
CA ILE A 164 -0.17 3.17 -26.59
C ILE A 164 -1.64 3.47 -26.28
N GLU A 165 -1.99 4.75 -26.13
CA GLU A 165 -3.36 5.17 -25.81
C GLU A 165 -4.09 5.71 -27.04
N ILE A 166 -5.43 5.61 -27.04
CA ILE A 166 -6.30 6.22 -28.03
C ILE A 166 -7.16 7.24 -27.28
N LYS A 167 -7.14 8.51 -27.68
CA LYS A 167 -8.05 9.53 -27.14
C LYS A 167 -9.03 10.02 -28.19
N MET A 168 -10.17 10.49 -27.70
CA MET A 168 -11.13 11.27 -28.46
C MET A 168 -10.93 12.76 -28.15
N SER A 169 -11.21 13.60 -29.12
CA SER A 169 -11.19 15.06 -28.94
C SER A 169 -12.50 15.51 -28.31
N ASP A 170 -12.48 16.27 -27.21
CA ASP A 170 -13.71 16.84 -26.64
C ASP A 170 -14.14 18.09 -27.43
N MET A 171 -15.39 18.10 -27.93
CA MET A 171 -16.04 19.31 -28.46
C MET A 171 -16.44 20.24 -27.31
N GLN A 172 -15.87 21.45 -27.26
CA GLN A 172 -16.36 22.52 -26.39
C GLN A 172 -17.67 23.11 -26.95
N VAL A 173 -18.76 22.96 -26.21
CA VAL A 173 -20.00 23.72 -26.43
C VAL A 173 -20.27 24.54 -25.15
N GLN A 174 -20.24 25.86 -25.26
CA GLN A 174 -20.60 26.79 -24.16
C GLN A 174 -22.12 26.94 -24.06
N PRO A 175 -22.72 26.87 -22.85
CA PRO A 175 -24.06 27.41 -22.60
C PRO A 175 -24.01 28.74 -21.83
N ALA A 176 -24.94 29.62 -22.21
CA ALA A 176 -25.12 31.00 -21.76
C ALA A 176 -25.61 31.16 -20.30
N ALA A 177 -25.24 32.31 -19.72
CA ALA A 177 -25.58 32.75 -18.37
C ALA A 177 -27.02 33.29 -18.24
N ASN A 178 -27.65 33.05 -17.09
CA ASN A 178 -28.73 33.86 -16.47
C ASN A 178 -28.83 33.45 -14.98
N ALA A 179 -28.47 34.31 -14.02
CA ALA A 179 -29.23 35.39 -13.39
C ALA A 179 -29.87 34.96 -12.04
N SER A 180 -29.30 35.45 -10.94
CA SER A 180 -29.86 35.38 -9.58
C SER A 180 -31.06 36.33 -9.40
N PRO A 181 -31.78 36.21 -8.27
CA PRO A 181 -31.90 37.39 -7.41
C PRO A 181 -31.70 37.12 -5.91
N ARG A 182 -31.24 38.20 -5.24
CA ARG A 182 -31.01 38.39 -3.80
C ARG A 182 -32.31 38.63 -3.03
N GLY A 183 -32.29 38.35 -1.73
CA GLY A 183 -33.14 39.01 -0.73
C GLY A 183 -32.75 38.64 0.72
N PRO A 184 -32.82 39.55 1.72
CA PRO A 184 -31.90 39.56 2.87
C PRO A 184 -32.56 39.49 4.28
N ALA A 185 -31.68 39.47 5.30
CA ALA A 185 -31.86 39.94 6.70
C ALA A 185 -32.68 39.01 7.66
N ASN A 186 -32.49 38.90 8.98
CA ASN A 186 -31.58 39.48 9.98
C ASN A 186 -31.83 38.78 11.35
N VAL A 187 -30.82 38.81 12.24
CA VAL A 187 -30.89 38.96 13.73
C VAL A 187 -31.50 37.81 14.58
N ALA A 188 -30.69 37.25 15.52
CA ALA A 188 -30.83 37.46 16.98
C ALA A 188 -29.87 36.58 17.82
N ASN A 189 -29.32 37.21 18.86
CA ASN A 189 -28.46 36.67 19.92
C ASN A 189 -29.18 35.67 20.84
N GLY A 190 -28.40 34.81 21.50
CA GLY A 190 -28.83 34.04 22.66
C GLY A 190 -27.68 33.30 23.32
N SER A 191 -27.05 33.95 24.29
CA SER A 191 -26.07 33.42 25.24
C SER A 191 -26.68 32.37 26.18
N ASN A 192 -25.92 31.33 26.55
CA ASN A 192 -25.81 30.85 27.94
C ASN A 192 -24.65 29.86 28.10
N GLU A 193 -23.71 30.23 28.97
CA GLU A 193 -22.77 29.34 29.65
C GLU A 193 -23.51 28.52 30.71
N ALA A 194 -23.08 27.28 30.95
CA ALA A 194 -22.29 26.92 32.14
C ALA A 194 -22.35 25.41 32.47
N VAL A 195 -21.25 24.94 33.09
CA VAL A 195 -21.09 23.74 33.93
C VAL A 195 -20.78 22.43 33.15
N LEU A 196 -19.68 21.68 33.35
CA LEU A 196 -18.96 21.32 34.58
C LEU A 196 -17.48 20.91 34.28
N GLN A 197 -16.52 21.49 35.01
CA GLN A 197 -15.13 21.01 35.16
C GLN A 197 -15.01 19.99 36.31
N ARG A 198 -14.09 19.02 36.18
CA ARG A 198 -13.24 18.35 37.21
C ARG A 198 -12.50 17.21 36.48
N ARG A 199 -11.18 16.97 36.53
CA ARG A 199 -10.11 17.26 37.50
C ARG A 199 -8.74 17.17 36.77
N LEU A 200 -7.84 18.12 37.07
CA LEU A 200 -6.37 17.95 37.06
C LEU A 200 -6.01 16.93 38.18
N SER A 201 -4.93 16.16 38.18
CA SER A 201 -3.53 16.57 38.13
C SER A 201 -2.63 15.33 38.28
N ARG A 202 -1.51 15.25 37.56
CA ARG A 202 -0.22 14.72 38.07
C ARG A 202 0.89 15.06 37.08
N GLU A 203 1.55 16.18 37.33
CA GLU A 203 2.93 16.42 36.88
C GLU A 203 3.87 15.84 37.94
N ASN A 204 4.92 15.17 37.49
CA ASN A 204 6.22 15.14 38.16
C ASN A 204 7.29 14.83 37.11
N ILE A 205 7.97 15.90 36.70
CA ILE A 205 9.41 16.08 36.52
C ILE A 205 10.25 14.78 36.58
N LEU A 206 10.97 14.48 35.49
CA LEU A 206 12.38 14.04 35.51
C LEU A 206 13.02 14.26 34.12
N SER A 207 14.15 14.97 34.14
CA SER A 207 14.97 15.41 33.00
C SER A 207 15.78 14.25 32.36
N PRO A 208 16.29 14.42 31.13
CA PRO A 208 16.98 13.37 30.38
C PRO A 208 18.49 13.33 30.66
N SER A 209 19.07 12.13 30.81
CA SER A 209 20.52 11.92 30.73
C SER A 209 20.89 11.09 29.51
N ALA A 210 22.00 11.49 28.90
CA ALA A 210 22.46 11.10 27.57
C ALA A 210 23.26 9.79 27.52
N THR A 211 23.31 9.24 26.30
CA THR A 211 24.37 8.45 25.66
C THR A 211 24.80 7.12 26.27
N ASP A 212 24.56 6.04 25.51
CA ASP A 212 25.52 4.94 25.33
C ASP A 212 25.51 4.47 23.85
N PRO A 213 26.69 4.17 23.26
CA PRO A 213 26.82 3.79 21.86
C PRO A 213 26.49 2.30 21.65
N ILE A 214 25.64 2.02 20.66
CA ILE A 214 25.26 0.66 20.27
C ILE A 214 26.44 0.03 19.52
N HIS A 215 27.02 -1.02 20.11
CA HIS A 215 28.00 -1.90 19.48
C HIS A 215 27.28 -2.82 18.48
N ASP A 216 27.62 -2.70 17.20
CA ASP A 216 27.12 -3.53 16.12
C ASP A 216 27.89 -4.86 16.08
N SER A 217 27.24 -5.94 16.53
CA SER A 217 27.72 -7.31 16.33
C SER A 217 26.62 -8.11 15.63
N THR A 218 26.80 -8.37 14.34
CA THR A 218 25.87 -9.14 13.51
C THR A 218 25.82 -10.60 14.00
N PRO A 219 24.66 -11.14 14.43
CA PRO A 219 24.58 -12.52 14.90
C PRO A 219 24.64 -13.53 13.75
N SER A 220 25.14 -14.73 14.05
CA SER A 220 25.26 -15.80 13.06
C SER A 220 23.90 -16.30 12.55
N ARG A 221 23.84 -16.67 11.26
CA ARG A 221 22.63 -17.07 10.51
C ARG A 221 21.83 -18.24 11.10
N LYS A 222 22.38 -18.98 12.07
CA LYS A 222 21.70 -20.11 12.75
C LYS A 222 20.85 -19.69 13.96
N GLU A 223 21.09 -18.53 14.57
CA GLU A 223 20.34 -18.09 15.77
C GLU A 223 19.09 -17.25 15.46
N LEU A 224 18.95 -16.69 14.24
CA LEU A 224 17.78 -15.88 13.87
C LEU A 224 16.56 -16.69 13.38
N SER A 225 16.69 -17.98 13.07
CA SER A 225 15.66 -18.73 12.31
C SER A 225 14.42 -19.20 13.09
N SER A 226 14.27 -18.88 14.39
CA SER A 226 13.19 -19.48 15.21
C SER A 226 12.28 -18.50 15.97
N LYS A 227 12.37 -17.19 15.75
CA LYS A 227 11.79 -16.27 16.74
C LYS A 227 10.32 -15.87 16.49
N TYR A 228 9.78 -15.98 15.26
CA TYR A 228 8.40 -15.55 14.95
C TYR A 228 7.67 -16.51 14.00
N PRO A 229 6.36 -16.73 14.19
CA PRO A 229 5.57 -17.58 13.31
C PRO A 229 5.53 -17.05 11.87
N SER A 230 5.88 -17.90 10.92
CA SER A 230 5.69 -17.67 9.49
C SER A 230 5.36 -18.96 8.76
N MET A 231 4.52 -18.88 7.72
CA MET A 231 4.08 -20.02 6.91
C MET A 231 4.08 -19.64 5.43
N ILE A 232 4.56 -20.54 4.58
CA ILE A 232 4.61 -20.38 3.12
C ILE A 232 3.66 -21.38 2.48
N PHE A 233 2.87 -20.93 1.51
CA PHE A 233 1.93 -21.72 0.73
C PHE A 233 2.12 -21.48 -0.78
N GLY A 234 1.81 -22.46 -1.62
CA GLY A 234 1.81 -22.32 -3.08
C GLY A 234 3.18 -22.12 -3.74
N VAL A 235 4.29 -22.23 -3.00
CA VAL A 235 5.64 -22.14 -3.59
C VAL A 235 6.02 -23.45 -4.26
N ASN A 236 6.26 -23.39 -5.57
CA ASN A 236 6.94 -24.43 -6.34
C ASN A 236 8.41 -24.03 -6.54
N GLU A 237 9.34 -24.83 -6.02
CA GLU A 237 10.78 -24.51 -6.03
C GLU A 237 11.38 -24.41 -7.44
N HIS A 238 10.76 -25.05 -8.44
CA HIS A 238 11.24 -25.03 -9.82
C HIS A 238 10.77 -23.81 -10.61
N THR A 239 9.57 -23.28 -10.32
CA THR A 239 8.99 -22.15 -11.08
C THR A 239 9.08 -20.82 -10.33
N ASN A 240 9.24 -20.84 -9.00
CA ASN A 240 9.16 -19.66 -8.15
C ASN A 240 10.44 -19.42 -7.32
N GLN A 241 11.62 -19.80 -7.82
CA GLN A 241 12.88 -19.71 -7.06
C GLN A 241 13.18 -18.28 -6.56
N ALA A 242 12.92 -17.26 -7.37
CA ALA A 242 13.11 -15.86 -6.97
C ALA A 242 12.17 -15.43 -5.83
N ILE A 243 10.91 -15.86 -5.87
CA ILE A 243 9.91 -15.59 -4.82
C ILE A 243 10.23 -16.36 -3.55
N LYS A 244 10.65 -17.62 -3.67
CA LYS A 244 11.14 -18.40 -2.53
C LYS A 244 12.32 -17.70 -1.85
N SER A 245 13.31 -17.27 -2.63
CA SER A 245 14.44 -16.51 -2.10
C SER A 245 13.98 -15.21 -1.43
N LEU A 246 13.01 -14.49 -2.01
CA LEU A 246 12.43 -13.30 -1.37
C LEU A 246 11.82 -13.66 -0.01
N PHE A 247 10.92 -14.64 0.07
CA PHE A 247 10.29 -15.07 1.32
C PHE A 247 11.31 -15.51 2.37
N ASP A 248 12.32 -16.29 1.97
CA ASP A 248 13.41 -16.71 2.85
C ASP A 248 14.17 -15.50 3.43
N ASN A 249 14.30 -14.40 2.68
CA ASN A 249 14.91 -13.16 3.17
C ASN A 249 13.95 -12.36 4.09
N LEU A 250 12.66 -12.33 3.78
CA LEU A 250 11.66 -11.61 4.59
C LEU A 250 11.51 -12.24 5.98
N MET A 251 11.62 -13.57 6.08
CA MET A 251 11.59 -14.29 7.37
C MET A 251 12.83 -14.01 8.24
N LEU A 252 13.91 -13.46 7.69
CA LEU A 252 15.11 -13.08 8.43
C LEU A 252 15.08 -11.63 8.95
N LEU A 253 14.02 -10.88 8.63
CA LEU A 253 13.90 -9.49 9.11
C LEU A 253 13.79 -9.45 10.64
N PRO A 254 14.34 -8.42 11.29
CA PRO A 254 14.13 -8.18 12.71
C PRO A 254 12.63 -8.13 13.03
N PRO A 255 12.24 -8.56 14.24
CA PRO A 255 10.83 -8.52 14.63
C PRO A 255 10.29 -7.14 14.90
N MET A 256 8.98 -7.01 14.73
CA MET A 256 8.23 -5.84 15.17
C MET A 256 8.31 -5.69 16.70
N ASP A 257 8.55 -4.46 17.16
CA ASP A 257 8.32 -4.13 18.57
C ASP A 257 6.82 -3.89 18.83
N LYS A 258 6.15 -4.94 19.31
CA LYS A 258 4.71 -4.92 19.63
C LYS A 258 4.37 -4.10 20.88
N ARG A 259 5.37 -3.67 21.65
CA ARG A 259 5.21 -2.86 22.87
C ARG A 259 5.73 -1.43 22.69
N GLY A 260 6.15 -1.09 21.48
CA GLY A 260 6.66 0.23 21.13
C GLY A 260 5.57 1.33 21.16
N PRO A 261 5.93 2.56 20.77
CA PRO A 261 5.06 3.75 20.77
C PRO A 261 3.70 3.50 20.10
N MET A 262 3.73 2.72 19.03
CA MET A 262 2.58 2.39 18.21
C MET A 262 1.68 1.29 18.81
N SER A 263 1.87 0.90 20.07
CA SER A 263 0.93 0.04 20.81
C SER A 263 -0.25 0.80 21.45
N GLY A 264 -0.33 2.12 21.27
CA GLY A 264 -1.31 2.92 22.02
C GLY A 264 -1.04 4.42 22.09
N ASN A 265 0.21 4.83 21.87
CA ASN A 265 0.73 6.13 22.28
C ASN A 265 1.53 6.77 21.13
N CYS A 266 0.83 7.21 20.08
CA CYS A 266 1.42 7.85 18.90
C CYS A 266 1.57 9.37 19.05
N ASP A 267 1.57 9.88 20.28
CA ASP A 267 1.60 11.31 20.60
C ASP A 267 2.84 12.00 20.03
N TYR A 268 3.97 11.30 20.08
CA TYR A 268 5.25 11.80 19.58
C TYR A 268 5.26 11.87 18.05
N GLU A 269 4.83 10.80 17.40
CA GLU A 269 4.75 10.66 15.94
C GLU A 269 3.75 11.66 15.35
N THR A 270 2.61 11.85 16.02
CA THR A 270 1.61 12.87 15.64
C THR A 270 2.22 14.27 15.68
N ARG A 271 2.92 14.63 16.77
CA ARG A 271 3.58 15.94 16.89
C ARG A 271 4.69 16.11 15.86
N GLN A 272 5.44 15.06 15.56
CA GLN A 272 6.48 15.07 14.54
C GLN A 272 5.89 15.33 13.15
N MET A 273 4.78 14.68 12.81
CA MET A 273 4.06 14.93 11.56
C MET A 273 3.48 16.36 11.52
N GLU A 274 2.85 16.83 12.60
CA GLU A 274 2.36 18.22 12.70
C GLU A 274 3.50 19.23 12.52
N GLN A 275 4.67 19.01 13.13
CA GLN A 275 5.85 19.86 12.99
C GLN A 275 6.36 19.88 11.55
N PHE A 276 6.53 18.70 10.94
CA PHE A 276 6.94 18.57 9.55
C PHE A 276 5.97 19.31 8.60
N LEU A 277 4.66 19.13 8.80
CA LEU A 277 3.64 19.80 7.99
C LEU A 277 3.64 21.32 8.22
N THR A 278 3.82 21.76 9.46
CA THR A 278 3.85 23.18 9.84
C THR A 278 5.04 23.88 9.20
N HIS A 279 6.23 23.30 9.34
CA HIS A 279 7.47 23.91 8.86
C HIS A 279 7.52 23.95 7.32
N ASN A 280 7.19 22.83 6.66
CA ASN A 280 7.35 22.73 5.20
C ASN A 280 6.17 23.30 4.42
N PHE A 281 4.94 23.10 4.91
CA PHE A 281 3.71 23.37 4.17
C PHE A 281 2.82 24.43 4.83
N GLY A 282 3.23 25.00 5.97
CA GLY A 282 2.45 26.03 6.67
C GLY A 282 1.12 25.48 7.19
N PHE A 283 1.13 24.24 7.69
CA PHE A 283 -0.03 23.60 8.30
C PHE A 283 -0.62 24.42 9.46
N GLN A 284 -1.94 24.60 9.43
CA GLN A 284 -2.71 25.25 10.48
C GLN A 284 -4.08 24.60 10.63
N ASN A 285 -4.46 24.30 11.87
CA ASN A 285 -5.81 23.87 12.20
C ASN A 285 -6.79 25.03 12.06
N LEU A 286 -7.95 24.78 11.46
CA LEU A 286 -9.05 25.72 11.37
C LEU A 286 -9.93 25.61 12.60
N HIS A 287 -9.92 26.65 13.44
CA HIS A 287 -10.73 26.68 14.66
C HIS A 287 -12.23 26.53 14.37
N GLY A 288 -12.89 25.63 15.12
CA GLY A 288 -14.34 25.39 15.03
C GLY A 288 -14.81 24.71 13.74
N LYS A 289 -13.90 24.32 12.84
CA LYS A 289 -14.23 23.58 11.62
C LYS A 289 -13.77 22.15 11.73
N HIS A 290 -14.60 21.25 11.24
CA HIS A 290 -14.33 19.82 11.22
C HIS A 290 -14.45 19.29 9.79
N ILE A 291 -13.63 18.28 9.44
CA ILE A 291 -13.76 17.56 8.15
C ILE A 291 -14.92 16.59 8.27
N VAL A 292 -14.90 15.83 9.35
CA VAL A 292 -15.95 14.93 9.84
C VAL A 292 -16.05 15.09 11.36
N ASP A 293 -17.10 14.56 11.97
CA ASP A 293 -17.31 14.66 13.41
C ASP A 293 -16.08 14.14 14.19
N GLY A 294 -15.51 14.99 15.04
CA GLY A 294 -14.34 14.68 15.85
C GLY A 294 -12.97 14.92 15.20
N VAL A 295 -12.90 15.38 13.95
CA VAL A 295 -11.64 15.66 13.23
C VAL A 295 -11.54 17.13 12.85
N ARG A 296 -10.50 17.81 13.35
CA ARG A 296 -10.26 19.22 13.03
C ARG A 296 -9.94 19.38 11.54
N SER A 297 -10.59 20.36 10.91
CA SER A 297 -10.20 20.77 9.56
C SER A 297 -8.89 21.55 9.62
N PHE A 298 -8.12 21.52 8.54
CA PHE A 298 -6.82 22.18 8.46
C PHE A 298 -6.58 22.74 7.06
N VAL A 299 -5.59 23.64 6.95
CA VAL A 299 -5.11 24.21 5.69
C VAL A 299 -3.59 24.15 5.64
N LEU A 300 -3.05 24.10 4.43
CA LEU A 300 -1.63 24.28 4.16
C LEU A 300 -1.41 25.67 3.55
N GLY A 301 -0.70 26.54 4.27
CA GLY A 301 -0.33 27.87 3.78
C GLY A 301 0.61 27.87 2.58
N LYS A 302 1.27 26.73 2.29
CA LYS A 302 2.16 26.52 1.14
C LYS A 302 1.78 25.20 0.44
N PRO A 303 0.83 25.22 -0.52
CA PRO A 303 0.47 24.03 -1.30
C PRO A 303 1.70 23.43 -2.01
N VAL A 304 1.78 22.11 -2.10
CA VAL A 304 2.92 21.39 -2.71
C VAL A 304 3.24 21.91 -4.13
N ARG A 305 2.21 22.17 -4.94
CA ARG A 305 2.33 22.71 -6.31
C ARG A 305 2.97 24.10 -6.41
N SER A 306 2.96 24.88 -5.32
CA SER A 306 3.52 26.23 -5.27
C SER A 306 4.99 26.27 -4.83
N MET A 307 5.54 25.13 -4.39
CA MET A 307 6.90 25.03 -3.86
C MET A 307 7.90 24.76 -4.98
N SER A 308 9.16 25.21 -4.79
CA SER A 308 10.24 24.95 -5.75
C SER A 308 10.46 23.43 -5.92
N PRO A 309 10.38 22.87 -7.14
CA PRO A 309 10.51 21.42 -7.37
C PRO A 309 11.81 20.82 -6.83
N GLY A 310 12.92 21.57 -6.91
CA GLY A 310 14.23 21.15 -6.40
C GLY A 310 14.42 21.28 -4.90
N LYS A 311 13.45 21.83 -4.15
CA LYS A 311 13.55 21.94 -2.69
C LYS A 311 13.58 20.55 -2.08
N VAL A 312 14.61 20.29 -1.28
CA VAL A 312 14.75 19.06 -0.48
C VAL A 312 14.05 19.26 0.86
N LEU A 313 13.24 18.29 1.25
CA LEU A 313 12.57 18.17 2.54
C LEU A 313 13.15 16.95 3.25
N SER A 314 13.20 16.98 4.57
CA SER A 314 13.65 15.87 5.39
C SER A 314 12.64 15.55 6.48
N PHE A 315 12.40 14.27 6.72
CA PHE A 315 11.55 13.80 7.81
C PHE A 315 12.28 12.76 8.67
N PRO A 316 12.43 12.95 9.98
CA PRO A 316 12.24 14.20 10.71
C PRO A 316 13.24 15.25 10.24
N GLU A 317 12.93 16.52 10.49
CA GLU A 317 13.83 17.61 10.11
C GLU A 317 15.11 17.60 10.95
N ASN A 318 16.22 18.03 10.35
CA ASN A 318 17.51 18.23 11.03
C ASN A 318 18.08 16.98 11.74
N CYS A 319 17.66 15.78 11.33
CA CYS A 319 18.19 14.51 11.83
C CYS A 319 19.16 13.88 10.81
N GLN A 320 20.26 13.31 11.31
CA GLN A 320 21.23 12.57 10.47
C GLN A 320 20.58 11.35 9.79
N ASN A 321 19.67 10.66 10.49
CA ASN A 321 18.93 9.52 9.97
C ASN A 321 17.52 9.92 9.53
N SER A 322 17.43 10.86 8.57
CA SER A 322 16.16 11.33 8.03
C SER A 322 15.82 10.64 6.71
N PHE A 323 14.52 10.64 6.40
CA PHE A 323 13.99 10.37 5.08
C PHE A 323 14.03 11.67 4.27
N GLN A 324 14.88 11.74 3.24
CA GLN A 324 14.96 12.89 2.36
C GLN A 324 14.00 12.74 1.18
N MET A 325 13.41 13.83 0.70
CA MET A 325 12.59 13.85 -0.52
C MET A 325 12.63 15.22 -1.18
N LYS A 326 12.50 15.29 -2.50
CA LYS A 326 12.27 16.55 -3.21
C LYS A 326 10.79 16.82 -3.39
N VAL A 327 10.45 18.10 -3.51
CA VAL A 327 9.08 18.52 -3.86
C VAL A 327 8.63 17.91 -5.19
N GLU A 328 9.51 17.81 -6.19
CA GLU A 328 9.19 17.16 -7.47
C GLU A 328 8.79 15.68 -7.33
N GLU A 329 9.37 14.98 -6.36
CA GLU A 329 9.01 13.59 -6.06
C GLU A 329 7.60 13.52 -5.48
N ILE A 330 7.25 14.42 -4.54
CA ILE A 330 5.91 14.50 -3.96
C ILE A 330 4.86 14.79 -5.03
N GLN A 331 5.13 15.74 -5.93
CA GLN A 331 4.24 16.07 -7.05
C GLN A 331 4.03 14.87 -7.98
N ARG A 332 5.11 14.14 -8.28
CA ARG A 332 5.03 12.90 -9.06
C ARG A 332 4.18 11.86 -8.33
N TRP A 333 4.39 11.64 -7.03
CA TRP A 333 3.59 10.70 -6.24
C TRP A 333 2.11 11.09 -6.19
N GLN A 334 1.79 12.37 -6.00
CA GLN A 334 0.41 12.90 -6.06
C GLN A 334 -0.29 12.58 -7.38
N SER A 335 0.43 12.68 -8.51
CA SER A 335 -0.10 12.40 -9.85
C SER A 335 -0.42 10.91 -10.10
N THR A 336 0.09 10.01 -9.26
CA THR A 336 -0.19 8.57 -9.34
C THR A 336 -1.49 8.16 -8.64
N TYR A 337 -2.20 9.10 -8.00
CA TYR A 337 -3.45 8.79 -7.31
C TYR A 337 -4.51 8.24 -8.27
N ARG A 338 -5.13 7.12 -7.91
CA ARG A 338 -6.22 6.46 -8.65
C ARG A 338 -7.29 5.97 -7.69
N VAL A 339 -8.52 5.91 -8.19
CA VAL A 339 -9.67 5.33 -7.51
C VAL A 339 -10.26 4.24 -8.39
N TYR A 340 -10.45 3.08 -7.80
CA TYR A 340 -11.09 1.92 -8.41
C TYR A 340 -12.36 1.62 -7.65
N ALA A 341 -13.49 1.54 -8.34
CA ALA A 341 -14.75 1.21 -7.69
C ALA A 341 -15.52 0.18 -8.50
N ASP A 342 -16.27 -0.66 -7.81
CA ASP A 342 -17.12 -1.64 -8.48
C ASP A 342 -18.30 -0.95 -9.16
N LYS A 343 -18.34 -1.03 -10.49
CA LYS A 343 -19.39 -0.39 -11.31
C LYS A 343 -20.80 -0.92 -11.04
N TYR A 344 -20.94 -2.11 -10.48
CA TYR A 344 -22.22 -2.74 -10.14
C TYR A 344 -22.58 -2.58 -8.66
N ALA A 345 -21.82 -1.85 -7.85
CA ALA A 345 -22.24 -1.55 -6.49
C ALA A 345 -23.47 -0.60 -6.56
N PRO A 346 -24.59 -0.91 -5.89
CA PRO A 346 -25.79 -0.08 -5.97
C PRO A 346 -25.52 1.37 -5.56
N GLY A 347 -25.80 2.31 -6.47
CA GLY A 347 -25.57 3.75 -6.27
C GLY A 347 -24.11 4.20 -6.44
N MET A 348 -23.23 3.35 -6.96
CA MET A 348 -21.86 3.76 -7.31
C MET A 348 -21.87 4.73 -8.49
N SER A 349 -21.33 5.94 -8.29
CA SER A 349 -21.24 6.98 -9.31
C SER A 349 -20.01 7.85 -9.08
N LEU A 350 -19.58 8.60 -10.10
CA LEU A 350 -18.47 9.54 -9.97
C LEU A 350 -18.79 10.66 -8.95
N ASP A 351 -20.04 11.15 -8.94
CA ASP A 351 -20.51 12.14 -7.95
C ASP A 351 -20.40 11.60 -6.53
N PHE A 352 -20.88 10.36 -6.30
CA PHE A 352 -20.76 9.70 -5.01
C PHE A 352 -19.30 9.64 -4.56
N LEU A 353 -18.40 9.17 -5.43
CA LEU A 353 -16.97 9.08 -5.13
C LEU A 353 -16.39 10.46 -4.78
N GLN A 354 -16.67 11.51 -5.57
CA GLN A 354 -16.18 12.85 -5.28
C GLN A 354 -16.64 13.36 -3.91
N ARG A 355 -17.91 13.14 -3.55
CA ARG A 355 -18.44 13.54 -2.23
C ARG A 355 -17.84 12.71 -1.10
N ALA A 356 -17.81 11.39 -1.25
CA ALA A 356 -17.32 10.48 -0.21
C ALA A 356 -15.84 10.72 0.12
N LEU A 357 -14.99 10.98 -0.88
CA LEU A 357 -13.56 11.28 -0.69
C LEU A 357 -13.30 12.63 0.02
N GLN A 358 -14.31 13.49 0.12
CA GLN A 358 -14.29 14.74 0.88
C GLN A 358 -14.83 14.58 2.31
N GLY A 359 -15.23 13.38 2.73
CA GLY A 359 -15.92 13.17 4.00
C GLY A 359 -17.37 13.64 3.98
N LYS A 360 -17.97 13.77 2.79
CA LYS A 360 -19.37 14.20 2.59
C LYS A 360 -20.31 13.05 2.22
N SER A 361 -19.93 11.82 2.53
CA SER A 361 -20.81 10.66 2.48
C SER A 361 -21.67 10.61 3.75
N ASN A 362 -22.93 10.25 3.59
CA ASN A 362 -23.82 9.97 4.71
C ASN A 362 -23.51 8.61 5.36
N ASP A 363 -23.98 8.43 6.58
CA ASP A 363 -23.97 7.15 7.30
C ASP A 363 -24.81 6.09 6.56
N GLY A 364 -24.63 4.82 6.91
CA GLY A 364 -25.46 3.75 6.37
C GLY A 364 -25.11 3.43 4.92
N ASP A 365 -25.99 3.74 3.96
CA ASP A 365 -25.86 3.25 2.57
C ASP A 365 -24.60 3.78 1.88
N GLU A 366 -24.27 5.06 2.09
CA GLU A 366 -23.11 5.70 1.46
C GLU A 366 -21.79 5.24 2.10
N ALA A 367 -21.71 5.17 3.43
CA ALA A 367 -20.58 4.58 4.14
C ALA A 367 -20.36 3.09 3.76
N PHE A 368 -21.44 2.30 3.71
CA PHE A 368 -21.36 0.89 3.32
C PHE A 368 -20.83 0.71 1.89
N ARG A 369 -21.21 1.61 0.97
CA ARG A 369 -20.78 1.57 -0.43
C ARG A 369 -19.26 1.74 -0.57
N MET A 370 -18.59 2.43 0.36
CA MET A 370 -17.14 2.64 0.31
C MET A 370 -16.32 1.34 0.41
N LYS A 371 -16.90 0.25 0.89
CA LYS A 371 -16.25 -1.07 0.93
C LYS A 371 -15.89 -1.60 -0.45
N PHE A 372 -16.60 -1.12 -1.47
CA PHE A 372 -16.39 -1.46 -2.87
C PHE A 372 -15.64 -0.35 -3.62
N VAL A 373 -14.76 0.37 -2.90
CA VAL A 373 -13.88 1.41 -3.43
C VAL A 373 -12.46 1.18 -2.92
N VAL A 374 -11.49 1.29 -3.82
CA VAL A 374 -10.06 1.14 -3.57
C VAL A 374 -9.36 2.41 -4.03
N ARG A 375 -8.56 3.00 -3.15
CA ARG A 375 -7.71 4.16 -3.45
C ARG A 375 -6.27 3.69 -3.54
N ILE A 376 -5.51 4.12 -4.53
CA ILE A 376 -4.12 3.73 -4.68
C ILE A 376 -3.25 4.89 -5.15
N SER A 377 -2.05 5.01 -4.59
CA SER A 377 -1.03 5.95 -5.04
C SER A 377 0.35 5.40 -4.70
N THR A 378 1.39 5.84 -5.42
CA THR A 378 2.77 5.71 -4.94
C THR A 378 2.90 6.48 -3.63
N CYS A 379 3.36 5.79 -2.59
CA CYS A 379 3.35 6.30 -1.22
C CYS A 379 4.52 5.71 -0.42
N PRO A 380 5.67 6.38 -0.46
CA PRO A 380 6.79 6.08 0.41
C PRO A 380 6.45 5.94 1.90
N ILE A 381 7.21 5.09 2.58
CA ILE A 381 7.15 4.87 4.01
C ILE A 381 8.27 5.66 4.69
N LEU A 382 7.90 6.50 5.65
CA LEU A 382 8.80 7.39 6.39
C LEU A 382 9.40 6.70 7.63
N MET A 383 8.62 5.83 8.28
CA MET A 383 9.00 5.11 9.49
C MET A 383 8.36 3.72 9.52
N GLU A 384 8.99 2.79 10.24
CA GLU A 384 8.43 1.48 10.58
C GLU A 384 7.20 1.63 11.48
N PHE A 385 6.39 0.57 11.59
CA PHE A 385 5.15 0.62 12.35
C PHE A 385 5.39 0.66 13.86
N ASP A 386 6.64 0.59 14.31
CA ASP A 386 7.08 0.85 15.67
C ASP A 386 7.66 2.27 15.89
N GLY A 387 7.55 3.16 14.90
CA GLY A 387 7.96 4.57 14.99
C GLY A 387 9.42 4.84 14.61
N LYS A 388 10.20 3.80 14.26
CA LYS A 388 11.59 3.99 13.81
C LYS A 388 11.65 4.58 12.41
N VAL A 389 12.26 5.75 12.27
CA VAL A 389 12.47 6.41 10.97
C VAL A 389 13.27 5.49 10.03
N ILE A 390 12.83 5.38 8.79
CA ILE A 390 13.52 4.66 7.74
C ILE A 390 14.39 5.67 6.98
N PRO A 391 15.73 5.66 7.15
CA PRO A 391 16.58 6.61 6.47
C PRO A 391 16.52 6.40 4.95
N ARG A 392 16.55 7.51 4.22
CA ARG A 392 16.52 7.52 2.75
C ARG A 392 17.34 8.68 2.21
N GLU A 393 18.23 8.38 1.27
CA GLU A 393 18.98 9.37 0.51
C GLU A 393 18.32 9.64 -0.85
N LEU A 394 18.50 10.83 -1.43
CA LEU A 394 17.88 11.22 -2.71
C LEU A 394 18.27 10.33 -3.91
N LYS A 395 19.33 9.52 -3.80
CA LYS A 395 19.74 8.56 -4.82
C LYS A 395 18.94 7.24 -4.78
N ASP A 396 18.26 6.99 -3.67
CA ASP A 396 17.48 5.78 -3.48
C ASP A 396 16.18 5.86 -4.27
N ASP A 397 15.87 4.81 -5.04
CA ASP A 397 14.71 4.71 -5.92
C ASP A 397 13.60 3.80 -5.37
N TRP A 398 13.88 3.02 -4.32
CA TRP A 398 12.90 2.14 -3.67
C TRP A 398 11.61 2.85 -3.24
N PRO A 399 11.58 4.15 -2.85
CA PRO A 399 10.34 4.84 -2.49
C PRO A 399 9.32 4.89 -3.63
N ASP A 400 9.78 4.97 -4.89
CA ASP A 400 8.90 5.04 -6.06
C ASP A 400 8.20 3.71 -6.37
N ARG A 401 8.64 2.61 -5.74
CA ARG A 401 8.14 1.26 -5.95
C ARG A 401 7.05 0.86 -4.96
N ILE A 402 6.74 1.70 -3.98
CA ILE A 402 5.74 1.41 -2.95
C ILE A 402 4.41 2.06 -3.30
N LYS A 403 3.36 1.25 -3.38
CA LYS A 403 1.97 1.68 -3.56
C LYS A 403 1.23 1.52 -2.23
N LEU A 404 0.52 2.55 -1.77
CA LEU A 404 -0.41 2.41 -0.65
C LEU A 404 -1.81 2.20 -1.19
N VAL A 405 -2.42 1.07 -0.83
CA VAL A 405 -3.75 0.64 -1.28
C VAL A 405 -4.70 0.79 -0.11
N SER A 406 -5.66 1.69 -0.19
CA SER A 406 -6.58 1.99 0.90
C SER A 406 -8.00 1.56 0.57
N VAL A 407 -8.59 0.77 1.47
CA VAL A 407 -9.92 0.13 1.31
C VAL A 407 -10.62 0.12 2.65
N THR A 408 -11.91 0.48 2.67
CA THR A 408 -12.70 0.44 3.91
C THR A 408 -13.12 -0.99 4.25
N GLY A 409 -13.01 -1.39 5.52
CA GLY A 409 -13.39 -2.73 5.98
C GLY A 409 -14.87 -2.95 6.19
N ILE A 410 -15.25 -4.22 6.36
CA ILE A 410 -16.50 -4.56 7.06
C ILE A 410 -16.29 -4.22 8.53
N ASP A 411 -17.26 -3.52 9.13
CA ASP A 411 -17.12 -2.99 10.48
C ASP A 411 -18.27 -3.39 11.41
N PHE A 412 -17.93 -4.17 12.44
CA PHE A 412 -18.83 -4.61 13.49
C PHE A 412 -18.61 -3.89 14.83
N ALA A 413 -17.90 -2.74 14.85
CA ALA A 413 -17.73 -1.90 16.04
C ALA A 413 -19.04 -1.35 16.58
N GLY A 414 -20.09 -1.31 15.73
CA GLY A 414 -21.42 -0.89 16.11
C GLY A 414 -21.51 0.63 16.29
N ARG A 415 -20.89 1.40 15.39
CA ARG A 415 -21.03 2.86 15.37
C ARG A 415 -22.10 3.26 14.37
N LYS A 416 -22.65 4.46 14.50
CA LYS A 416 -23.70 5.02 13.64
C LYS A 416 -23.41 4.87 12.14
N HIS A 417 -22.15 5.05 11.75
CA HIS A 417 -21.69 4.91 10.36
C HIS A 417 -21.80 3.47 9.82
N ASP A 418 -21.68 2.48 10.71
CA ASP A 418 -21.63 1.04 10.40
C ASP A 418 -23.02 0.39 10.48
N VAL A 419 -24.11 1.19 10.52
CA VAL A 419 -25.47 0.67 10.69
C VAL A 419 -25.85 -0.38 9.65
N ASN A 420 -25.36 -0.22 8.43
CA ASN A 420 -25.63 -1.16 7.36
C ASN A 420 -24.71 -2.39 7.38
N ASP A 421 -23.50 -2.32 7.94
CA ASP A 421 -22.75 -3.53 8.25
C ASP A 421 -23.56 -4.44 9.17
N ILE A 422 -24.14 -3.86 10.23
CA ILE A 422 -24.98 -4.61 11.16
C ILE A 422 -26.25 -5.14 10.48
N ARG A 423 -27.01 -4.28 9.78
CA ARG A 423 -28.28 -4.68 9.17
C ARG A 423 -28.12 -5.66 8.01
N CYS A 424 -27.02 -5.59 7.26
CA CYS A 424 -26.78 -6.47 6.12
C CYS A 424 -26.14 -7.80 6.52
N TYR A 425 -25.31 -7.82 7.56
CA TYR A 425 -24.53 -9.01 7.89
C TYR A 425 -24.98 -9.73 9.17
N ILE A 426 -25.80 -9.14 10.03
CA ILE A 426 -26.30 -9.79 11.25
C ILE A 426 -27.79 -10.08 11.11
N ARG A 427 -28.15 -11.36 10.92
CA ARG A 427 -29.53 -11.79 10.62
C ARG A 427 -30.51 -11.45 11.73
N ASN A 428 -30.06 -11.61 12.98
CA ASN A 428 -30.86 -11.40 14.18
C ASN A 428 -30.54 -10.07 14.88
N TRP A 429 -30.08 -9.02 14.15
CA TRP A 429 -29.61 -7.78 14.78
C TRP A 429 -30.62 -7.12 15.72
N LYS A 430 -31.93 -7.23 15.44
CA LYS A 430 -33.01 -6.71 16.31
C LYS A 430 -33.08 -7.39 17.68
N GLU A 431 -32.51 -8.58 17.80
CA GLU A 431 -32.43 -9.36 19.04
C GLU A 431 -31.11 -9.13 19.78
N VAL A 432 -30.10 -8.57 19.10
CA VAL A 432 -28.78 -8.22 19.63
C VAL A 432 -28.78 -6.79 20.19
N PHE A 433 -29.36 -5.84 19.45
CA PHE A 433 -29.34 -4.42 19.77
C PHE A 433 -30.70 -3.89 20.23
N GLU A 434 -30.71 -2.86 21.07
CA GLU A 434 -31.90 -2.06 21.34
C GLU A 434 -32.34 -1.40 20.02
N VAL A 435 -33.65 -1.24 19.81
CA VAL A 435 -34.19 -0.80 18.51
C VAL A 435 -34.85 0.57 18.64
N ASP A 436 -34.45 1.52 17.79
CA ASP A 436 -35.23 2.71 17.53
C ASP A 436 -36.40 2.33 16.60
N HIS A 437 -37.55 2.06 17.19
CA HIS A 437 -38.76 1.64 16.48
C HIS A 437 -39.29 2.68 15.49
N LYS A 438 -38.91 3.96 15.61
CA LYS A 438 -39.32 4.98 14.64
C LYS A 438 -38.53 4.89 13.35
N LYS A 439 -37.25 4.52 13.46
CA LYS A 439 -36.31 4.46 12.33
C LYS A 439 -36.08 3.05 11.79
N ASP A 440 -36.53 2.03 12.52
CA ASP A 440 -36.20 0.62 12.30
C ASP A 440 -34.68 0.36 12.20
N MET A 441 -33.95 0.93 13.15
CA MET A 441 -32.48 0.87 13.25
C MET A 441 -32.03 0.55 14.68
N PRO A 442 -30.79 0.09 14.88
CA PRO A 442 -30.20 0.02 16.21
C PRO A 442 -30.27 1.38 16.92
N ALA A 443 -30.69 1.38 18.18
CA ALA A 443 -30.73 2.58 18.99
C ALA A 443 -29.30 3.04 19.32
N LEU A 444 -29.07 4.35 19.29
CA LEU A 444 -27.78 4.96 19.57
C LEU A 444 -27.67 5.35 21.06
N MET A 445 -26.60 4.91 21.72
CA MET A 445 -26.10 5.50 22.96
C MET A 445 -25.17 6.67 22.61
N ASN A 446 -25.34 7.79 23.30
CA ASN A 446 -24.51 9.00 23.12
C ASN A 446 -24.39 9.44 21.65
N GLU A 447 -25.45 9.22 20.86
CA GLU A 447 -25.54 9.57 19.43
C GLU A 447 -24.51 8.89 18.50
N ARG A 448 -23.72 7.94 19.01
CA ARG A 448 -22.61 7.32 18.25
C ARG A 448 -22.64 5.80 18.26
N ASP A 449 -22.75 5.16 19.42
CA ASP A 449 -22.51 3.73 19.58
C ASP A 449 -23.86 2.98 19.68
N PHE A 450 -23.99 1.79 19.12
CA PHE A 450 -25.23 1.00 19.22
C PHE A 450 -25.41 0.43 20.62
N ALA A 451 -26.64 0.55 21.11
CA ALA A 451 -27.01 0.00 22.40
C ALA A 451 -27.20 -1.52 22.31
N LEU A 452 -26.38 -2.30 23.02
CA LEU A 452 -26.61 -3.74 23.18
C LEU A 452 -27.79 -4.02 24.13
N ARG A 453 -28.61 -5.02 23.80
CA ARG A 453 -29.65 -5.51 24.71
C ARG A 453 -29.04 -6.22 25.90
N ARG A 454 -29.45 -5.87 27.11
CA ARG A 454 -28.96 -6.50 28.35
C ARG A 454 -29.21 -8.02 28.42
N ALA A 455 -30.30 -8.48 27.81
CA ALA A 455 -30.65 -9.89 27.65
C ALA A 455 -30.70 -10.28 26.15
N GLY A 456 -29.86 -9.64 25.34
CA GLY A 456 -29.79 -9.88 23.91
C GLY A 456 -29.27 -11.27 23.58
N LYS A 457 -29.65 -11.78 22.40
CA LYS A 457 -29.07 -13.02 21.88
C LYS A 457 -27.67 -12.76 21.33
N GLN A 458 -26.89 -13.83 21.18
CA GLN A 458 -25.64 -13.78 20.43
C GLN A 458 -25.93 -13.44 18.96
N ALA A 459 -25.03 -12.68 18.33
CA ALA A 459 -25.19 -12.30 16.95
C ALA A 459 -25.08 -13.51 16.00
N GLU A 460 -26.00 -13.59 15.04
CA GLU A 460 -26.03 -14.60 13.99
C GLU A 460 -25.57 -13.98 12.67
N LEU A 461 -24.36 -14.33 12.23
CA LEU A 461 -23.77 -13.82 11.01
C LEU A 461 -24.48 -14.40 9.76
N ASP A 462 -24.79 -13.56 8.79
CA ASP A 462 -25.09 -14.00 7.43
C ASP A 462 -23.79 -14.36 6.70
N GLU A 463 -23.26 -15.54 7.03
CA GLU A 463 -21.96 -16.01 6.54
C GLU A 463 -21.86 -15.95 5.02
N LYS A 464 -22.93 -16.32 4.30
CA LYS A 464 -22.95 -16.29 2.84
C LYS A 464 -22.78 -14.87 2.32
N ARG A 465 -23.56 -13.93 2.86
CA ARG A 465 -23.52 -12.53 2.41
C ARG A 465 -22.16 -11.90 2.70
N VAL A 466 -21.64 -12.10 3.90
CA VAL A 466 -20.29 -11.63 4.30
C VAL A 466 -19.22 -12.20 3.38
N PHE A 467 -19.27 -13.51 3.12
CA PHE A 467 -18.31 -14.18 2.26
C PHE A 467 -18.33 -13.65 0.82
N ASP A 468 -19.52 -13.49 0.23
CA ASP A 468 -19.67 -12.99 -1.13
C ASP A 468 -19.13 -11.55 -1.26
N ASP A 469 -19.43 -10.67 -0.30
CA ASP A 469 -18.92 -9.30 -0.29
C ASP A 469 -17.40 -9.25 -0.01
N LEU A 470 -16.85 -10.09 0.88
CA LEU A 470 -15.39 -10.19 1.08
C LEU A 470 -14.64 -10.66 -0.17
N LYS A 471 -15.22 -11.61 -0.94
CA LYS A 471 -14.65 -12.01 -2.24
C LYS A 471 -14.67 -10.87 -3.24
N ARG A 472 -15.79 -10.15 -3.29
CA ARG A 472 -15.99 -8.99 -4.14
C ARG A 472 -14.95 -7.89 -3.84
N MET A 473 -14.79 -7.53 -2.57
CA MET A 473 -13.77 -6.59 -2.09
C MET A 473 -12.34 -7.06 -2.43
N THR A 474 -12.07 -8.36 -2.25
CA THR A 474 -10.76 -8.95 -2.58
C THR A 474 -10.42 -8.89 -4.04
N ARG A 475 -11.36 -9.28 -4.90
CA ARG A 475 -11.16 -9.18 -6.34
C ARG A 475 -10.94 -7.74 -6.78
N LEU A 476 -11.71 -6.79 -6.25
CA LEU A 476 -11.57 -5.37 -6.58
C LEU A 476 -10.17 -4.87 -6.27
N ARG A 477 -9.66 -5.10 -5.05
CA ARG A 477 -8.33 -4.60 -4.66
C ARG A 477 -7.19 -5.30 -5.38
N LEU A 478 -7.26 -6.61 -5.61
CA LEU A 478 -6.21 -7.32 -6.33
C LEU A 478 -6.18 -6.93 -7.82
N ARG A 479 -7.35 -6.68 -8.45
CA ARG A 479 -7.40 -6.12 -9.81
C ARG A 479 -6.82 -4.71 -9.87
N ALA A 480 -7.11 -3.86 -8.89
CA ALA A 480 -6.51 -2.54 -8.80
C ALA A 480 -4.97 -2.61 -8.67
N CYS A 481 -4.46 -3.51 -7.82
CA CYS A 481 -3.02 -3.77 -7.72
C CYS A 481 -2.42 -4.25 -9.05
N ASP A 482 -3.08 -5.19 -9.73
CA ASP A 482 -2.60 -5.75 -11.00
C ASP A 482 -2.53 -4.70 -12.12
N GLU A 483 -3.57 -3.86 -12.22
CA GLU A 483 -3.62 -2.72 -13.16
C GLU A 483 -2.52 -1.69 -12.90
N GLU A 484 -2.16 -1.49 -11.63
CA GLU A 484 -1.11 -0.55 -11.21
C GLU A 484 0.30 -1.18 -11.24
N GLY A 485 0.43 -2.39 -11.80
CA GLY A 485 1.71 -3.05 -12.01
C GLY A 485 2.35 -3.59 -10.71
N VAL A 486 1.56 -3.78 -9.65
CA VAL A 486 2.06 -4.33 -8.39
C VAL A 486 2.47 -5.78 -8.59
N GLN A 487 3.70 -6.09 -8.16
CA GLN A 487 4.28 -7.42 -8.27
C GLN A 487 4.14 -8.21 -6.97
N ILE A 488 4.25 -7.56 -5.82
CA ILE A 488 4.10 -8.19 -4.51
C ILE A 488 3.04 -7.44 -3.72
N VAL A 489 2.01 -8.14 -3.25
CA VAL A 489 0.92 -7.52 -2.49
C VAL A 489 1.15 -7.79 -1.00
N VAL A 490 1.34 -6.75 -0.19
CA VAL A 490 1.40 -6.85 1.28
C VAL A 490 0.03 -6.51 1.88
N GLU A 491 -0.56 -7.46 2.61
CA GLU A 491 -1.91 -7.41 3.18
C GLU A 491 -1.87 -7.48 4.72
N THR A 492 -2.74 -6.75 5.41
CA THR A 492 -2.82 -6.73 6.89
C THR A 492 -4.18 -7.21 7.44
N GLY A 493 -5.06 -7.70 6.59
CA GLY A 493 -6.42 -8.10 6.95
C GLY A 493 -7.35 -6.89 7.13
N ILE A 494 -8.38 -6.78 6.29
CA ILE A 494 -9.29 -5.63 6.31
C ILE A 494 -10.41 -5.87 7.32
N GLY A 495 -10.55 -4.98 8.32
CA GLY A 495 -11.62 -5.06 9.32
C GLY A 495 -11.45 -6.20 10.35
N LEU A 496 -10.25 -6.75 10.51
CA LEU A 496 -10.03 -7.95 11.34
C LEU A 496 -9.59 -7.68 12.79
N GLY A 497 -9.36 -6.41 13.12
CA GLY A 497 -9.05 -5.94 14.48
C GLY A 497 -10.31 -5.75 15.33
N VAL A 498 -10.49 -4.55 15.91
CA VAL A 498 -11.70 -4.17 16.68
C VAL A 498 -12.98 -4.38 15.87
N PHE A 499 -12.90 -4.16 14.57
CA PHE A 499 -14.00 -4.26 13.60
C PHE A 499 -14.47 -5.69 13.33
N SER A 500 -13.75 -6.72 13.80
CA SER A 500 -14.13 -8.12 13.57
C SER A 500 -15.39 -8.58 14.30
N GLY A 501 -15.91 -7.79 15.24
CA GLY A 501 -17.13 -8.12 15.98
C GLY A 501 -16.88 -9.01 17.20
N ARG A 502 -15.73 -8.86 17.85
CA ARG A 502 -15.39 -9.61 19.08
C ARG A 502 -16.42 -9.44 20.19
N GLN A 503 -16.98 -8.23 20.34
CA GLN A 503 -18.04 -7.96 21.32
C GLN A 503 -19.35 -8.69 20.99
N LEU A 504 -19.53 -9.10 19.73
CA LEU A 504 -20.68 -9.84 19.24
C LEU A 504 -20.43 -11.36 19.20
N GLY A 505 -19.20 -11.80 19.48
CA GLY A 505 -18.80 -13.21 19.47
C GLY A 505 -18.74 -13.83 18.06
N ILE A 506 -18.44 -13.04 17.03
CA ILE A 506 -18.37 -13.48 15.61
C ILE A 506 -16.98 -13.31 14.98
N ASP A 507 -16.00 -12.81 15.72
CA ASP A 507 -14.69 -12.39 15.20
C ASP A 507 -13.89 -13.51 14.53
N HIS A 508 -13.84 -14.70 15.15
CA HIS A 508 -13.19 -15.86 14.53
C HIS A 508 -13.82 -16.23 13.19
N LYS A 509 -15.16 -16.21 13.11
CA LYS A 509 -15.86 -16.54 11.88
C LYS A 509 -15.59 -15.51 10.79
N VAL A 510 -15.60 -14.21 11.13
CA VAL A 510 -15.27 -13.13 10.18
C VAL A 510 -13.86 -13.28 9.64
N ARG A 511 -12.87 -13.58 10.51
CA ARG A 511 -11.48 -13.81 10.10
C ARG A 511 -11.33 -15.03 9.18
N GLN A 512 -11.99 -16.13 9.50
CA GLN A 512 -12.02 -17.34 8.64
C GLN A 512 -12.63 -17.03 7.27
N LEU A 513 -13.78 -16.35 7.23
CA LEU A 513 -14.42 -15.96 5.98
C LEU A 513 -13.53 -15.02 5.16
N SER A 514 -12.80 -14.11 5.81
CA SER A 514 -11.83 -13.24 5.13
C SER A 514 -10.67 -14.04 4.55
N ALA A 515 -10.05 -14.93 5.32
CA ALA A 515 -8.96 -15.78 4.84
C ALA A 515 -9.40 -16.62 3.64
N ARG A 516 -10.57 -17.26 3.76
CA ARG A 516 -11.17 -18.10 2.73
C ARG A 516 -11.51 -17.30 1.47
N ALA A 517 -12.01 -16.07 1.62
CA ALA A 517 -12.33 -15.22 0.49
C ALA A 517 -11.06 -14.87 -0.30
N VAL A 518 -9.96 -14.52 0.37
CA VAL A 518 -8.70 -14.27 -0.34
C VAL A 518 -8.17 -15.52 -0.99
N GLN A 519 -8.23 -16.65 -0.30
CA GLN A 519 -7.81 -17.92 -0.86
C GLN A 519 -8.56 -18.26 -2.15
N GLU A 520 -9.89 -18.24 -2.15
CA GLU A 520 -10.72 -18.58 -3.32
C GLU A 520 -10.39 -17.65 -4.50
N ILE A 521 -10.16 -16.36 -4.25
CA ILE A 521 -9.79 -15.40 -5.29
C ILE A 521 -8.40 -15.68 -5.84
N LEU A 522 -7.42 -15.99 -5.00
CA LEU A 522 -6.07 -16.30 -5.48
C LEU A 522 -6.02 -17.63 -6.26
N GLU A 523 -6.84 -18.61 -5.91
CA GLU A 523 -6.94 -19.87 -6.67
C GLU A 523 -7.65 -19.66 -8.00
N LYS A 524 -8.81 -19.00 -7.98
CA LYS A 524 -9.68 -18.84 -9.15
C LYS A 524 -9.18 -17.78 -10.12
N ASP A 525 -8.85 -16.60 -9.60
CA ASP A 525 -8.52 -15.43 -10.41
C ASP A 525 -7.00 -15.23 -10.54
N GLY A 526 -6.21 -15.90 -9.69
CA GLY A 526 -4.74 -15.85 -9.72
C GLY A 526 -4.11 -16.00 -11.11
N PRO A 527 -4.54 -16.96 -11.95
CA PRO A 527 -4.03 -17.11 -13.32
C PRO A 527 -4.28 -15.91 -14.25
N SER A 528 -5.24 -15.05 -13.92
CA SER A 528 -5.60 -13.87 -14.72
C SER A 528 -4.80 -12.62 -14.37
N TYR A 529 -4.19 -12.56 -13.18
CA TYR A 529 -3.32 -11.46 -12.78
C TYR A 529 -2.00 -11.52 -13.55
N LYS A 530 -1.63 -10.40 -14.17
CA LYS A 530 -0.47 -10.31 -15.07
C LYS A 530 0.80 -9.91 -14.34
N SER A 531 0.64 -9.06 -13.33
CA SER A 531 1.71 -8.38 -12.59
C SER A 531 1.99 -9.08 -11.26
N ILE A 532 0.95 -9.55 -10.58
CA ILE A 532 1.07 -10.11 -9.22
C ILE A 532 1.82 -11.45 -9.23
N LEU A 533 2.98 -11.45 -8.59
CA LEU A 533 3.87 -12.60 -8.45
C LEU A 533 3.73 -13.30 -7.10
N ALA A 534 3.35 -12.58 -6.03
CA ALA A 534 3.18 -13.13 -4.69
C ALA A 534 2.29 -12.25 -3.79
N VAL A 535 1.75 -12.86 -2.75
CA VAL A 535 1.04 -12.16 -1.65
C VAL A 535 1.75 -12.41 -0.33
N VAL A 536 1.91 -11.37 0.49
CA VAL A 536 2.49 -11.43 1.83
C VAL A 536 1.48 -10.88 2.82
N PHE A 537 1.03 -11.71 3.77
CA PHE A 537 0.20 -11.28 4.88
C PHE A 537 1.06 -10.92 6.08
N ALA A 538 1.04 -9.64 6.46
CA ALA A 538 1.65 -9.11 7.67
C ALA A 538 0.60 -9.11 8.79
N LEU A 539 0.55 -10.21 9.56
CA LEU A 539 -0.46 -10.45 10.60
C LEU A 539 0.21 -10.53 11.98
N PRO A 540 0.52 -9.39 12.61
CA PRO A 540 1.20 -9.36 13.90
C PRO A 540 0.35 -10.02 15.00
N VAL A 541 0.97 -10.90 15.78
CA VAL A 541 0.33 -11.64 16.88
C VAL A 541 0.53 -10.89 18.19
N PHE A 542 -0.50 -10.20 18.68
CA PHE A 542 -0.39 -9.39 19.91
C PHE A 542 -0.66 -10.20 21.19
N ASN A 543 -1.42 -11.29 21.10
CA ASN A 543 -1.84 -12.10 22.23
C ASN A 543 -0.79 -13.15 22.62
N GLN A 544 0.33 -12.72 23.21
CA GLN A 544 1.15 -13.60 24.04
C GLN A 544 0.68 -13.44 25.48
N SER A 545 -0.33 -14.21 25.89
CA SER A 545 -0.87 -14.13 27.25
C SER A 545 0.22 -14.47 28.28
N ARG A 546 0.11 -13.87 29.48
CA ARG A 546 0.94 -14.26 30.64
C ARG A 546 0.60 -15.68 31.15
N SER A 547 -0.51 -16.28 30.71
CA SER A 547 -1.07 -17.53 31.23
C SER A 547 -0.71 -18.77 30.42
N HIS A 548 0.31 -18.73 29.55
CA HIS A 548 0.75 -19.82 28.65
C HIS A 548 -0.27 -20.33 27.63
N GLU A 549 -1.57 -20.06 27.78
CA GLU A 549 -2.58 -20.34 26.75
C GLU A 549 -2.62 -19.20 25.73
N ARG A 550 -2.21 -19.52 24.50
CA ARG A 550 -2.30 -18.62 23.35
C ARG A 550 -3.75 -18.61 22.86
N VAL A 551 -4.41 -17.46 22.98
CA VAL A 551 -5.70 -17.23 22.32
C VAL A 551 -5.45 -17.12 20.81
N PRO A 552 -6.15 -17.88 19.95
CA PRO A 552 -5.98 -17.78 18.51
C PRO A 552 -6.21 -16.34 18.03
N ASP A 553 -5.31 -15.86 17.18
CA ASP A 553 -5.37 -14.51 16.59
C ASP A 553 -5.64 -14.61 15.07
N THR A 554 -5.72 -13.47 14.40
CA THR A 554 -5.92 -13.37 12.94
C THR A 554 -4.90 -14.20 12.16
N TYR A 555 -3.64 -14.23 12.61
CA TYR A 555 -2.60 -15.10 12.04
C TYR A 555 -3.02 -16.58 12.06
N ASP A 556 -3.55 -17.06 13.20
CA ASP A 556 -3.90 -18.46 13.39
C ASP A 556 -5.10 -18.84 12.51
N ASP A 557 -6.11 -17.98 12.44
CA ASP A 557 -7.28 -18.18 11.56
C ASP A 557 -6.85 -18.26 10.08
N PHE A 558 -5.97 -17.37 9.63
CA PHE A 558 -5.46 -17.37 8.25
C PHE A 558 -4.61 -18.61 7.94
N VAL A 559 -3.68 -18.95 8.82
CA VAL A 559 -2.83 -20.15 8.64
C VAL A 559 -3.66 -21.42 8.63
N ASN A 560 -4.66 -21.53 9.51
CA ASN A 560 -5.53 -22.69 9.58
C ASN A 560 -6.38 -22.81 8.31
N GLU A 561 -6.93 -21.71 7.80
CA GLU A 561 -7.73 -21.74 6.56
C GLU A 561 -6.89 -22.19 5.36
N PHE A 562 -5.74 -21.57 5.12
CA PHE A 562 -4.84 -21.94 4.01
C PHE A 562 -4.28 -23.36 4.12
N ARG A 563 -4.09 -23.87 5.34
CA ARG A 563 -3.63 -25.24 5.57
C ARG A 563 -4.74 -26.27 5.35
N THR A 564 -5.93 -26.03 5.91
CA THR A 564 -7.04 -27.01 5.91
C THR A 564 -7.60 -27.24 4.53
N SER A 565 -7.69 -26.18 3.74
CA SER A 565 -8.11 -26.20 2.35
C SER A 565 -7.03 -26.71 1.38
N ASN A 566 -5.78 -26.87 1.86
CA ASN A 566 -4.61 -27.22 1.06
C ASN A 566 -4.42 -26.28 -0.14
N TYR A 567 -4.15 -25.00 0.14
CA TYR A 567 -4.00 -23.97 -0.88
C TYR A 567 -3.14 -24.41 -2.06
N ASN A 568 -3.74 -24.37 -3.26
CA ASN A 568 -3.12 -24.85 -4.49
C ASN A 568 -3.03 -23.78 -5.59
N GLY A 569 -3.26 -22.52 -5.23
CA GLY A 569 -3.23 -21.40 -6.17
C GLY A 569 -1.83 -21.14 -6.74
N ARG A 570 -1.79 -20.55 -7.93
CA ARG A 570 -0.53 -20.28 -8.66
C ARG A 570 0.34 -19.21 -7.98
N ILE A 571 -0.28 -18.28 -7.25
CA ILE A 571 0.39 -17.14 -6.64
C ILE A 571 0.87 -17.56 -5.25
N PRO A 572 2.19 -17.62 -5.00
CA PRO A 572 2.72 -17.95 -3.69
C PRO A 572 2.25 -16.99 -2.60
N VAL A 573 2.03 -17.54 -1.41
CA VAL A 573 1.59 -16.79 -0.23
C VAL A 573 2.57 -16.97 0.93
N LEU A 574 2.98 -15.87 1.55
CA LEU A 574 3.67 -15.85 2.84
C LEU A 574 2.73 -15.26 3.88
N ILE A 575 2.54 -15.94 5.02
CA ILE A 575 1.82 -15.41 6.18
C ILE A 575 2.84 -15.25 7.30
N ALA A 576 3.01 -14.05 7.83
CA ALA A 576 4.07 -13.74 8.79
C ALA A 576 3.58 -12.85 9.94
N ASP A 577 4.03 -13.17 11.15
CA ASP A 577 3.97 -12.31 12.33
C ASP A 577 5.06 -11.22 12.23
N GLN A 578 4.81 -10.17 11.44
CA GLN A 578 5.81 -9.16 11.13
C GLN A 578 5.20 -7.78 10.85
N ASP A 579 6.03 -6.75 10.97
CA ASP A 579 5.74 -5.36 10.60
C ASP A 579 5.53 -5.23 9.07
N MET A 580 4.37 -4.71 8.66
CA MET A 580 4.04 -4.49 7.24
C MET A 580 5.01 -3.52 6.56
N HIS A 581 5.42 -2.44 7.22
CA HIS A 581 6.32 -1.44 6.65
C HIS A 581 7.69 -2.05 6.37
N ARG A 582 8.19 -2.82 7.33
CA ARG A 582 9.48 -3.49 7.19
C ARG A 582 9.48 -4.48 6.04
N LEU A 583 8.39 -5.26 5.90
CA LEU A 583 8.20 -6.16 4.76
C LEU A 583 8.16 -5.37 3.44
N THR A 584 7.30 -4.35 3.36
CA THR A 584 7.12 -3.52 2.16
C THR A 584 8.43 -2.88 1.72
N VAL A 585 9.17 -2.23 2.62
CA VAL A 585 10.46 -1.60 2.29
C VAL A 585 11.52 -2.63 1.88
N ALA A 586 11.58 -3.79 2.56
CA ALA A 586 12.50 -4.85 2.16
C ALA A 586 12.22 -5.38 0.76
N ILE A 587 10.95 -5.53 0.39
CA ILE A 587 10.51 -5.93 -0.95
C ILE A 587 10.87 -4.87 -1.99
N ALA A 588 10.56 -3.59 -1.71
CA ALA A 588 10.86 -2.47 -2.60
C ALA A 588 12.37 -2.33 -2.87
N ARG A 589 13.21 -2.48 -1.83
CA ARG A 589 14.68 -2.47 -1.94
C ARG A 589 15.24 -3.64 -2.75
N ARG A 590 14.48 -4.73 -2.91
CA ARG A 590 14.82 -5.84 -3.82
C ARG A 590 14.38 -5.60 -5.26
N GLY A 591 13.81 -4.43 -5.54
CA GLY A 591 13.46 -3.99 -6.87
C GLY A 591 12.04 -4.36 -7.32
N TYR A 592 11.20 -4.88 -6.44
CA TYR A 592 9.80 -5.16 -6.79
C TYR A 592 8.92 -3.93 -6.59
N ILE A 593 7.93 -3.77 -7.46
CA ILE A 593 6.78 -2.88 -7.18
C ILE A 593 5.89 -3.60 -6.17
N VAL A 594 5.67 -2.97 -5.03
CA VAL A 594 4.99 -3.57 -3.88
C VAL A 594 3.84 -2.71 -3.45
N SER A 595 2.71 -3.32 -3.10
CA SER A 595 1.62 -2.62 -2.43
C SER A 595 1.62 -2.90 -0.94
N GLU A 596 1.15 -1.93 -0.17
CA GLU A 596 0.82 -2.06 1.25
C GLU A 596 -0.66 -1.71 1.45
N LEU A 597 -1.38 -2.59 2.15
CA LEU A 597 -2.78 -2.38 2.46
C LEU A 597 -2.97 -1.45 3.67
N ASN A 598 -3.68 -0.34 3.45
CA ASN A 598 -4.28 0.50 4.46
C ASN A 598 -5.75 0.11 4.70
N PRO A 599 -6.09 -0.56 5.83
CA PRO A 599 -7.47 -0.78 6.21
C PRO A 599 -8.08 0.53 6.72
N ALA A 600 -8.86 1.19 5.87
CA ALA A 600 -9.48 2.46 6.19
C ALA A 600 -10.79 2.32 6.99
N ASP A 601 -11.16 3.37 7.71
CA ASP A 601 -12.46 3.52 8.36
C ASP A 601 -13.58 3.72 7.30
N SER A 602 -14.83 3.68 7.75
CA SER A 602 -16.03 3.65 6.90
C SER A 602 -16.23 4.89 6.01
N HIS A 603 -15.46 5.96 6.20
CA HIS A 603 -15.50 7.17 5.39
C HIS A 603 -14.35 7.21 4.38
N GLY A 604 -14.65 7.65 3.15
CA GLY A 604 -13.68 7.68 2.07
C GLY A 604 -12.53 8.68 2.22
N VAL A 605 -12.26 9.21 3.41
CA VAL A 605 -11.16 10.15 3.68
C VAL A 605 -9.94 9.38 4.17
N PHE A 606 -8.78 9.60 3.55
CA PHE A 606 -7.55 8.92 3.98
C PHE A 606 -7.03 9.56 5.25
N GLY A 607 -6.73 8.76 6.26
CA GLY A 607 -6.18 9.27 7.52
C GLY A 607 -7.18 10.15 8.27
N GLU A 608 -8.48 9.84 8.15
CA GLU A 608 -9.58 10.64 8.70
C GLU A 608 -9.28 11.17 10.11
N TYR A 609 -8.87 10.30 11.04
CA TYR A 609 -8.63 10.67 12.44
C TYR A 609 -7.15 10.85 12.80
N TRP A 610 -6.27 11.15 11.84
CA TRP A 610 -4.81 11.21 12.09
C TRP A 610 -4.41 12.18 13.23
N GLN A 611 -5.24 13.18 13.52
CA GLN A 611 -5.02 14.17 14.57
C GLN A 611 -5.54 13.75 15.96
N ASN A 612 -6.24 12.61 16.06
CA ASN A 612 -6.86 12.16 17.31
C ASN A 612 -5.87 11.45 18.25
N ARG A 613 -4.59 11.35 17.85
CA ARG A 613 -3.52 10.69 18.63
C ARG A 613 -3.91 9.27 19.04
N GLY A 614 -4.77 8.65 18.22
CA GLY A 614 -5.36 7.35 18.46
C GLY A 614 -4.46 6.22 17.97
N PRO A 615 -4.64 5.00 18.47
CA PRO A 615 -3.81 3.86 18.10
C PRO A 615 -4.33 3.09 16.89
N ALA A 616 -5.36 3.57 16.21
CA ALA A 616 -5.94 2.85 15.08
C ALA A 616 -4.98 2.85 13.88
N VAL A 617 -5.13 1.80 13.04
CA VAL A 617 -4.12 1.42 12.04
C VAL A 617 -4.03 2.44 10.92
N GLU A 618 -5.17 3.00 10.48
CA GLU A 618 -5.20 4.00 9.41
C GLU A 618 -4.51 5.31 9.83
N GLU A 619 -4.75 5.77 11.05
CA GLU A 619 -4.13 6.97 11.61
C GLU A 619 -2.62 6.80 11.67
N LYS A 620 -2.16 5.61 12.08
CA LYS A 620 -0.74 5.28 12.07
C LYS A 620 -0.17 5.35 10.67
N LEU A 621 -0.84 4.79 9.67
CA LEU A 621 -0.41 4.87 8.27
C LEU A 621 -0.33 6.31 7.77
N ALA A 622 -1.22 7.19 8.21
CA ALA A 622 -1.14 8.62 7.92
C ALA A 622 0.08 9.30 8.57
N LEU A 623 0.55 8.80 9.71
CA LEU A 623 1.73 9.31 10.42
C LEU A 623 3.05 8.70 9.92
N THR A 624 3.02 7.45 9.46
CA THR A 624 4.23 6.68 9.14
C THR A 624 4.60 6.69 7.67
N THR A 625 3.74 7.21 6.81
CA THR A 625 3.93 7.27 5.35
C THR A 625 3.74 8.70 4.85
N VAL A 626 4.01 8.94 3.57
CA VAL A 626 3.61 10.20 2.92
C VAL A 626 2.11 10.23 2.55
N GLY A 627 1.30 9.31 3.06
CA GLY A 627 -0.11 9.12 2.70
C GLY A 627 -0.96 10.38 2.80
N LEU A 628 -0.73 11.22 3.83
CA LEU A 628 -1.39 12.53 3.94
C LEU A 628 -1.10 13.41 2.72
N LEU A 629 0.14 13.44 2.24
CA LEU A 629 0.53 14.25 1.10
C LEU A 629 -0.04 13.74 -0.23
N VAL A 630 -0.27 12.43 -0.35
CA VAL A 630 -0.61 11.79 -1.64
C VAL A 630 -2.05 11.29 -1.76
N GLN A 631 -2.78 11.06 -0.66
CA GLN A 631 -4.17 10.58 -0.68
C GLN A 631 -5.19 11.48 0.05
N HIS A 632 -4.75 12.47 0.84
CA HIS A 632 -5.69 13.34 1.56
C HIS A 632 -6.20 14.47 0.65
N HIS A 633 -7.53 14.62 0.51
CA HIS A 633 -8.15 15.55 -0.44
C HIS A 633 -7.86 17.03 -0.17
N LEU A 634 -7.60 17.42 1.09
CA LEU A 634 -7.18 18.79 1.43
C LEU A 634 -5.72 19.12 1.04
N ILE A 635 -4.92 18.13 0.66
CA ILE A 635 -3.50 18.29 0.33
C ILE A 635 -3.23 17.96 -1.15
N ASN A 636 -3.79 16.86 -1.64
CA ASN A 636 -3.66 16.43 -3.03
C ASN A 636 -4.95 16.72 -3.81
N GLU A 637 -4.88 17.68 -4.73
CA GLU A 637 -6.02 18.08 -5.57
C GLU A 637 -6.47 16.97 -6.54
N GLU A 638 -5.56 16.06 -6.89
CA GLU A 638 -5.86 14.94 -7.78
C GLU A 638 -6.83 13.93 -7.15
N VAL A 639 -7.00 13.95 -5.83
CA VAL A 639 -7.96 13.10 -5.11
C VAL A 639 -9.38 13.35 -5.56
N LEU A 640 -9.71 14.59 -5.94
CA LEU A 640 -11.06 15.00 -6.32
C LEU A 640 -11.29 15.03 -7.82
N ASN A 641 -10.30 14.61 -8.60
CA ASN A 641 -10.30 14.69 -10.05
C ASN A 641 -10.92 13.42 -10.67
N PRO A 642 -12.14 13.47 -11.25
CA PRO A 642 -12.83 12.29 -11.74
C PRO A 642 -12.11 11.53 -12.85
N LYS A 643 -11.15 12.18 -13.53
CA LYS A 643 -10.33 11.54 -14.57
C LYS A 643 -9.52 10.36 -14.04
N TYR A 644 -9.32 10.28 -12.72
CA TYR A 644 -8.60 9.18 -12.06
C TYR A 644 -9.52 8.12 -11.47
N TYR A 645 -10.83 8.23 -11.68
CA TYR A 645 -11.80 7.30 -11.14
C TYR A 645 -12.15 6.27 -12.21
N LYS A 646 -11.96 5.00 -11.88
CA LYS A 646 -12.23 3.87 -12.75
C LYS A 646 -13.35 3.03 -12.13
N LEU A 647 -14.51 3.05 -12.76
CA LEU A 647 -15.59 2.11 -12.45
C LEU A 647 -15.31 0.81 -13.21
N ILE A 648 -14.84 -0.22 -12.50
CA ILE A 648 -14.40 -1.47 -13.12
C ILE A 648 -15.43 -2.58 -12.97
N ASP A 649 -15.49 -3.44 -13.98
CA ASP A 649 -16.19 -4.72 -13.90
C ASP A 649 -15.31 -5.69 -13.10
N ILE A 650 -15.85 -6.28 -12.05
CA ILE A 650 -15.16 -7.32 -11.28
C ILE A 650 -15.89 -8.67 -11.36
N LEU A 651 -16.92 -8.80 -12.19
CA LEU A 651 -17.65 -10.05 -12.38
C LEU A 651 -17.19 -10.80 -13.64
N THR A 652 -16.68 -10.07 -14.63
CA THR A 652 -16.01 -10.59 -15.82
C THR A 652 -14.51 -10.51 -15.66
#